data_AF-A0A0M2HSX7-F1
#
_entry.id   AF-A0A0M2HSX7-F1
#
_cell.length_a   1.000
_cell.length_b   1.000
_cell.length_c   1.000
_cell.angle_alpha   90.00
_cell.angle_beta   90.00
_cell.angle_gamma   90.00
#
_symmetry.space_group_name_H-M   'P 1'
#
loop_
_entity.id
_entity.type
_entity.pdbx_description
1 polymer ?
#
loop_
_entity_poly.entity_id
_entity_poly.type
_entity_poly.pdbx_seq_one_letter_code
_entity_poly.pdbx_strand_id
1 'polypeptide(L)'
;MSDTITAELVSIDADLGADKAAVIRALADRVAAQGRADSGQALFDDAWAREQKDETGLPGGIAIPHAKSASVTTPSLAFARLAPGVDFGAPDGPADVVFLIAAPDTAAEAHLAILSKLARSLMQDEFTGALRAAKTPDEIVAIVDAAIGEGPASSAPAAEAAAPAAPASADAPRARIVAVTACATGIAHTFMAADALTAAGKAEGVDLVVEPQGSSGYKALPQSVIDEADAVIFAVDVDVRQPERFAGKPVVRSGVKRGIEEPKQMIAEAIAASKDPSAARVSAATATSATAAPAAGQSLGRRIQRILLTGVSYMIPFVAGGGLLIALGFLFGGYNVTEHANDVVLNNALWDLPAGGLGQYIGSVFFVIGATSMGFLVSALAGYIAFAIADRPGLAPGFVAGAVAVLMNAGFIGGIVGGLLAGFIAAAIGRIDAPRWLRGLMPVVIIPLLASIVASGLMLLFLGRPIAWLMQVMNEWLTGLAGTSGIVLVGVILGLMMCFDLGGPVNKVAYAFATAGLASASADNPAPYLIMAAVMCSGMVPPLAMALASTVLDRRRFTTVERENGVAAWLLGASFISEGAIPFAAADPLRVIPASMLGGALTGALSMAFAVQSLAPHGGIFVFFAINPIWGFLIALAAGTIVSALAVVALKRFVGAKTPAAEAVAA
;
A
#
# COMPACT_ATOMS: atom_id res chain seq x y z
N MET A 1 -12.01 -42.63 -15.57
CA MET A 1 -10.67 -42.49 -16.16
C MET A 1 -10.58 -41.06 -16.64
N SER A 2 -9.50 -40.33 -16.38
CA SER A 2 -9.37 -38.98 -16.93
C SER A 2 -9.43 -39.06 -18.44
N ASP A 3 -10.16 -38.16 -19.08
CA ASP A 3 -10.11 -37.98 -20.54
C ASP A 3 -9.01 -36.99 -20.94
N THR A 4 -8.28 -36.38 -19.99
CA THR A 4 -7.38 -35.24 -20.25
C THR A 4 -6.03 -35.68 -20.84
N ILE A 5 -5.48 -36.83 -20.45
CA ILE A 5 -4.28 -37.43 -21.03
C ILE A 5 -4.53 -38.92 -21.30
N THR A 6 -4.04 -39.44 -22.42
CA THR A 6 -4.12 -40.87 -22.77
C THR A 6 -2.77 -41.38 -23.24
N ALA A 7 -2.60 -42.71 -23.29
CA ALA A 7 -1.36 -43.34 -23.72
C ALA A 7 -0.96 -42.90 -25.14
N GLU A 8 -1.93 -42.65 -26.02
CA GLU A 8 -1.73 -42.21 -27.39
C GLU A 8 -1.28 -40.75 -27.51
N LEU A 9 -1.39 -39.95 -26.44
CA LEU A 9 -0.90 -38.58 -26.35
C LEU A 9 0.52 -38.50 -25.74
N VAL A 10 1.11 -39.63 -25.38
CA VAL A 10 2.41 -39.73 -24.71
C VAL A 10 3.50 -40.20 -25.69
N SER A 11 4.63 -39.51 -25.70
CA SER A 11 5.88 -39.97 -26.30
C SER A 11 6.96 -40.14 -25.25
N ILE A 12 7.68 -41.26 -25.34
CA ILE A 12 8.77 -41.58 -24.44
C ILE A 12 10.03 -41.77 -25.28
N ASP A 13 11.12 -41.10 -24.87
CA ASP A 13 12.44 -41.16 -25.48
C ASP A 13 12.43 -40.88 -26.99
N ALA A 14 11.70 -39.83 -27.39
CA ALA A 14 11.44 -39.50 -28.79
C ALA A 14 12.31 -38.33 -29.28
N ASP A 15 12.82 -38.46 -30.52
CA ASP A 15 13.36 -37.33 -31.29
C ASP A 15 12.21 -36.70 -32.09
N LEU A 16 11.69 -35.58 -31.60
CA LEU A 16 10.57 -34.84 -32.22
C LEU A 16 11.06 -33.64 -33.05
N GLY A 17 12.36 -33.59 -33.39
CA GLY A 17 12.97 -32.55 -34.19
C GLY A 17 13.95 -31.67 -33.41
N ALA A 18 14.69 -30.85 -34.15
CA ALA A 18 15.85 -30.11 -33.64
C ALA A 18 15.51 -28.78 -32.93
N ASP A 19 14.28 -28.31 -33.03
CA ASP A 19 13.85 -27.03 -32.46
C ASP A 19 12.46 -27.10 -31.81
N LYS A 20 12.16 -26.12 -30.95
CA LYS A 20 10.90 -26.06 -30.22
C LYS A 20 9.67 -25.98 -31.13
N ALA A 21 9.79 -25.43 -32.34
CA ALA A 21 8.67 -25.39 -33.29
C ALA A 21 8.33 -26.81 -33.79
N ALA A 22 9.34 -27.62 -34.09
CA ALA A 22 9.17 -29.01 -34.50
C ALA A 22 8.50 -29.84 -33.41
N VAL A 23 8.95 -29.69 -32.15
CA VAL A 23 8.37 -30.38 -30.99
C VAL A 23 6.90 -29.98 -30.76
N ILE A 24 6.59 -28.67 -30.78
CA ILE A 24 5.21 -28.18 -30.61
C ILE A 24 4.31 -28.70 -31.74
N ARG A 25 4.80 -28.70 -32.99
CA ARG A 25 4.04 -29.22 -34.13
C ARG A 25 3.74 -30.71 -33.98
N ALA A 26 4.75 -31.51 -33.63
CA ALA A 26 4.59 -32.95 -33.44
C ALA A 26 3.56 -33.28 -32.35
N LEU A 27 3.55 -32.52 -31.25
CA LEU A 27 2.56 -32.69 -30.19
C LEU A 27 1.15 -32.23 -30.61
N ALA A 28 1.03 -31.11 -31.34
CA ALA A 28 -0.24 -30.61 -31.85
C ALA A 28 -0.88 -31.58 -32.87
N ASP A 29 -0.08 -32.11 -33.79
CA ASP A 29 -0.51 -33.11 -34.78
C ASP A 29 -0.98 -34.40 -34.09
N ARG A 30 -0.36 -34.79 -32.98
CA ARG A 30 -0.79 -35.95 -32.19
C ARG A 30 -2.14 -35.72 -31.51
N VAL A 31 -2.38 -34.54 -30.96
CA VAL A 31 -3.70 -34.17 -30.40
C VAL A 31 -4.78 -34.25 -31.50
N ALA A 32 -4.49 -33.72 -32.68
CA ALA A 32 -5.41 -33.78 -33.83
C ALA A 32 -5.63 -35.22 -34.33
N ALA A 33 -4.59 -36.05 -34.40
CA ALA A 33 -4.68 -37.44 -34.82
C ALA A 33 -5.59 -38.30 -33.91
N GLN A 34 -5.75 -37.89 -32.65
CA GLN A 34 -6.67 -38.53 -31.69
C GLN A 34 -8.09 -37.96 -31.75
N GLY A 35 -8.41 -37.09 -32.72
CA GLY A 35 -9.72 -36.46 -32.87
C GLY A 35 -10.07 -35.44 -31.78
N ARG A 36 -9.04 -34.96 -31.03
CA ARG A 36 -9.20 -34.00 -29.92
C ARG A 36 -9.00 -32.54 -30.35
N ALA A 37 -8.57 -32.35 -31.61
CA ALA A 37 -8.56 -31.07 -32.30
C ALA A 37 -8.88 -31.28 -33.79
N ASP A 38 -9.58 -30.33 -34.41
CA ASP A 38 -9.98 -30.36 -35.81
C ASP A 38 -8.82 -30.07 -36.77
N SER A 39 -7.74 -29.44 -36.29
CA SER A 39 -6.56 -29.11 -37.09
C SER A 39 -5.29 -29.01 -36.22
N GLY A 40 -4.32 -29.90 -36.48
CA GLY A 40 -3.00 -29.86 -35.85
C GLY A 40 -2.23 -28.58 -36.22
N GLN A 41 -2.35 -28.13 -37.47
CA GLN A 41 -1.73 -26.90 -37.94
C GLN A 41 -2.26 -25.66 -37.20
N ALA A 42 -3.58 -25.56 -37.00
CA ALA A 42 -4.18 -24.43 -36.27
C ALA A 42 -3.76 -24.42 -34.79
N LEU A 43 -3.80 -25.58 -34.13
CA LEU A 43 -3.32 -25.71 -32.75
C LEU A 43 -1.82 -25.38 -32.62
N PHE A 44 -1.01 -25.81 -33.58
CA PHE A 44 0.40 -25.43 -33.66
C PHE A 44 0.56 -23.92 -33.79
N ASP A 45 -0.15 -23.27 -34.72
CA ASP A 45 -0.01 -21.83 -34.96
C ASP A 45 -0.38 -21.02 -33.71
N ASP A 46 -1.43 -21.42 -32.99
CA ASP A 46 -1.84 -20.78 -31.73
C ASP A 46 -0.82 -20.98 -30.60
N ALA A 47 -0.30 -22.21 -30.43
CA ALA A 47 0.74 -22.51 -29.45
C ALA A 47 2.07 -21.79 -29.78
N TRP A 48 2.42 -21.73 -31.06
CA TRP A 48 3.63 -21.08 -31.55
C TRP A 48 3.55 -19.56 -31.41
N ALA A 49 2.39 -18.96 -31.66
CA ALA A 49 2.17 -17.53 -31.43
C ALA A 49 2.29 -17.15 -29.94
N ARG A 50 1.96 -18.08 -29.02
CA ARG A 50 2.16 -17.90 -27.57
C ARG A 50 3.64 -18.03 -27.20
N GLU A 51 4.30 -19.08 -27.69
CA GLU A 51 5.72 -19.38 -27.45
C GLU A 51 6.66 -18.25 -27.92
N GLN A 52 6.31 -17.56 -29.01
CA GLN A 52 7.09 -16.42 -29.52
C GLN A 52 7.01 -15.17 -28.63
N LYS A 53 5.98 -15.05 -27.78
CA LYS A 53 5.82 -13.90 -26.88
C LYS A 53 6.63 -14.07 -25.60
N ASP A 54 6.52 -15.24 -25.00
CA ASP A 54 7.30 -15.66 -23.84
C ASP A 54 7.66 -17.13 -24.00
N GLU A 55 8.92 -17.46 -23.75
CA GLU A 55 9.39 -18.84 -23.80
C GLU A 55 8.77 -19.68 -22.67
N THR A 56 8.45 -20.94 -22.96
CA THR A 56 7.76 -21.82 -21.99
C THR A 56 8.68 -22.83 -21.30
N GLY A 57 10.00 -22.68 -21.49
CA GLY A 57 11.01 -23.41 -20.74
C GLY A 57 10.96 -23.06 -19.25
N LEU A 58 11.06 -24.09 -18.42
CA LEU A 58 11.14 -24.00 -16.97
C LEU A 58 12.42 -24.71 -16.48
N PRO A 59 13.00 -24.25 -15.36
CA PRO A 59 14.11 -24.94 -14.72
C PRO A 59 13.81 -26.41 -14.44
N GLY A 60 14.84 -27.24 -14.50
CA GLY A 60 14.78 -28.68 -14.34
C GLY A 60 14.53 -29.43 -15.64
N GLY A 61 14.86 -28.87 -16.81
CA GLY A 61 14.70 -29.53 -18.11
C GLY A 61 13.24 -29.70 -18.57
N ILE A 62 12.36 -28.74 -18.24
CA ILE A 62 10.92 -28.85 -18.48
C ILE A 62 10.47 -27.79 -19.49
N ALA A 63 9.51 -28.12 -20.36
CA ALA A 63 8.82 -27.13 -21.18
C ALA A 63 7.30 -27.35 -21.16
N ILE A 64 6.53 -26.25 -21.13
CA ILE A 64 5.07 -26.32 -21.08
C ILE A 64 4.42 -25.41 -22.15
N PRO A 65 4.60 -25.73 -23.45
CA PRO A 65 3.89 -25.02 -24.50
C PRO A 65 2.38 -25.16 -24.30
N HIS A 66 1.64 -24.07 -24.50
CA HIS A 66 0.20 -24.05 -24.23
C HIS A 66 -0.54 -23.13 -25.19
N ALA A 67 -1.76 -23.54 -25.55
CA ALA A 67 -2.64 -22.75 -26.40
C ALA A 67 -4.09 -22.85 -25.94
N LYS A 68 -4.80 -21.74 -26.04
CA LYS A 68 -6.24 -21.74 -26.28
C LYS A 68 -6.42 -21.67 -27.79
N SER A 69 -7.15 -22.63 -28.36
CA SER A 69 -7.40 -22.68 -29.79
C SER A 69 -8.85 -23.06 -30.06
N ALA A 70 -9.49 -22.37 -31.01
CA ALA A 70 -10.80 -22.72 -31.54
C ALA A 70 -10.81 -24.10 -32.21
N SER A 71 -9.64 -24.61 -32.62
CA SER A 71 -9.50 -25.93 -33.23
C SER A 71 -9.58 -27.08 -32.22
N VAL A 72 -9.43 -26.82 -30.92
CA VAL A 72 -9.45 -27.88 -29.90
C VAL A 72 -10.88 -28.20 -29.51
N THR A 73 -11.28 -29.46 -29.69
CA THR A 73 -12.63 -29.95 -29.38
C THR A 73 -12.69 -30.58 -27.98
N THR A 74 -11.58 -31.20 -27.53
CA THR A 74 -11.46 -31.84 -26.22
C THR A 74 -10.20 -31.35 -25.50
N PRO A 75 -10.31 -30.80 -24.27
CA PRO A 75 -9.14 -30.40 -23.49
C PRO A 75 -8.16 -31.57 -23.35
N SER A 76 -6.90 -31.35 -23.71
CA SER A 76 -5.91 -32.42 -23.82
C SER A 76 -4.52 -32.00 -23.34
N LEU A 77 -3.84 -32.93 -22.68
CA LEU A 77 -2.42 -32.85 -22.34
C LEU A 77 -1.66 -33.85 -23.21
N ALA A 78 -0.74 -33.37 -24.03
CA ALA A 78 0.18 -34.21 -24.78
C ALA A 78 1.58 -34.12 -24.17
N PHE A 79 2.23 -35.26 -23.98
CA PHE A 79 3.50 -35.36 -23.28
C PHE A 79 4.59 -35.90 -24.21
N ALA A 80 5.80 -35.38 -24.07
CA ALA A 80 7.00 -35.98 -24.63
C ALA A 80 8.14 -36.01 -23.60
N ARG A 81 8.77 -37.17 -23.45
CA ARG A 81 10.15 -37.27 -22.97
C ARG A 81 11.08 -37.26 -24.18
N LEU A 82 11.86 -36.19 -24.36
CA LEU A 82 12.69 -35.95 -25.53
C LEU A 82 14.08 -36.58 -25.37
N ALA A 83 14.58 -37.18 -26.46
CA ALA A 83 15.94 -37.68 -26.56
C ALA A 83 16.44 -37.51 -28.01
N PRO A 84 17.28 -36.50 -28.32
CA PRO A 84 17.88 -35.51 -27.41
C PRO A 84 16.87 -34.45 -26.91
N GLY A 85 17.19 -33.79 -25.79
CA GLY A 85 16.43 -32.63 -25.31
C GLY A 85 16.53 -31.43 -26.26
N VAL A 86 15.53 -30.54 -26.23
CA VAL A 86 15.41 -29.39 -27.14
C VAL A 86 15.36 -28.08 -26.35
N ASP A 87 15.99 -27.02 -26.86
CA ASP A 87 16.01 -25.72 -26.19
C ASP A 87 14.66 -25.00 -26.27
N PHE A 88 14.07 -24.76 -25.10
CA PHE A 88 12.83 -24.02 -24.89
C PHE A 88 13.03 -22.71 -24.12
N GLY A 89 14.27 -22.22 -24.00
CA GLY A 89 14.56 -20.92 -23.38
C GLY A 89 14.82 -20.93 -21.87
N ALA A 90 14.94 -22.12 -21.27
CA ALA A 90 15.24 -22.23 -19.85
C ALA A 90 16.74 -21.94 -19.57
N PRO A 91 17.08 -21.22 -18.47
CA PRO A 91 18.45 -20.81 -18.19
C PRO A 91 19.41 -21.97 -17.85
N ASP A 92 18.87 -23.16 -17.55
CA ASP A 92 19.61 -24.37 -17.18
C ASP A 92 19.79 -25.36 -18.35
N GLY A 93 19.31 -25.02 -19.55
CA GLY A 93 19.56 -25.77 -20.78
C GLY A 93 18.32 -26.42 -21.40
N PRO A 94 18.51 -27.40 -22.31
CA PRO A 94 17.42 -27.97 -23.09
C PRO A 94 16.44 -28.79 -22.24
N ALA A 95 15.17 -28.76 -22.63
CA ALA A 95 14.11 -29.52 -21.99
C ALA A 95 14.05 -30.96 -22.52
N ASP A 96 14.00 -31.93 -21.61
CA ASP A 96 13.74 -33.34 -21.87
C ASP A 96 12.29 -33.74 -21.52
N VAL A 97 11.57 -32.93 -20.74
CA VAL A 97 10.18 -33.19 -20.31
C VAL A 97 9.28 -32.09 -20.88
N VAL A 98 8.43 -32.41 -21.85
CA VAL A 98 7.58 -31.42 -22.53
C VAL A 98 6.11 -31.77 -22.39
N PHE A 99 5.29 -30.81 -21.96
CA PHE A 99 3.83 -30.92 -21.91
C PHE A 99 3.17 -29.86 -22.80
N LEU A 100 2.57 -30.28 -23.92
CA LEU A 100 1.65 -29.42 -24.68
C LEU A 100 0.28 -29.44 -24.02
N ILE A 101 -0.21 -28.25 -23.69
CA ILE A 101 -1.53 -28.06 -23.09
C ILE A 101 -2.47 -27.42 -24.12
N ALA A 102 -3.44 -28.21 -24.58
CA ALA A 102 -4.39 -27.83 -25.63
C ALA A 102 -5.78 -27.61 -25.04
N ALA A 103 -6.29 -26.36 -25.12
CA ALA A 103 -7.58 -25.96 -24.58
C ALA A 103 -8.51 -25.38 -25.66
N PRO A 104 -9.82 -25.64 -25.61
CA PRO A 104 -10.80 -24.89 -26.40
C PRO A 104 -10.83 -23.39 -26.01
N ASP A 105 -11.07 -22.49 -26.95
CA ASP A 105 -11.16 -21.04 -26.70
C ASP A 105 -12.28 -20.64 -25.72
N THR A 106 -13.29 -21.50 -25.58
CA THR A 106 -14.45 -21.31 -24.69
C THR A 106 -14.25 -21.94 -23.30
N ALA A 107 -13.10 -22.55 -23.03
CA ALA A 107 -12.87 -23.29 -21.78
C ALA A 107 -12.83 -22.38 -20.53
N ALA A 108 -13.69 -22.68 -19.56
CA ALA A 108 -13.81 -22.02 -18.26
C ALA A 108 -12.69 -22.42 -17.25
N GLU A 109 -12.70 -21.79 -16.06
CA GLU A 109 -11.71 -21.87 -14.95
C GLU A 109 -11.11 -23.26 -14.63
N ALA A 110 -11.80 -24.35 -14.98
CA ALA A 110 -11.31 -25.73 -14.83
C ALA A 110 -9.96 -25.99 -15.54
N HIS A 111 -9.73 -25.40 -16.71
CA HIS A 111 -8.45 -25.56 -17.43
C HIS A 111 -7.28 -24.86 -16.72
N LEU A 112 -7.53 -23.70 -16.11
CA LEU A 112 -6.56 -23.00 -15.25
C LEU A 112 -6.27 -23.77 -13.96
N ALA A 113 -7.25 -24.54 -13.46
CA ALA A 113 -7.07 -25.42 -12.30
C ALA A 113 -6.16 -26.62 -12.62
N ILE A 114 -6.27 -27.20 -13.82
CA ILE A 114 -5.37 -28.27 -14.30
C ILE A 114 -3.96 -27.72 -14.51
N LEU A 115 -3.81 -26.58 -15.19
CA LEU A 115 -2.54 -25.85 -15.34
C LEU A 115 -1.87 -25.58 -13.99
N SER A 116 -2.63 -25.10 -13.00
CA SER A 116 -2.12 -24.82 -11.66
C SER A 116 -1.71 -26.09 -10.90
N LYS A 117 -2.37 -27.22 -11.12
CA LYS A 117 -2.02 -28.51 -10.50
C LYS A 117 -0.80 -29.15 -11.16
N LEU A 118 -0.75 -29.16 -12.50
CA LEU A 118 0.38 -29.70 -13.25
C LEU A 118 1.64 -28.88 -13.02
N ALA A 119 1.56 -27.54 -13.07
CA ALA A 119 2.70 -26.66 -12.76
C ALA A 119 3.21 -26.85 -11.32
N ARG A 120 2.32 -27.00 -10.31
CA ARG A 120 2.71 -27.34 -8.93
C ARG A 120 3.39 -28.71 -8.80
N SER A 121 3.02 -29.65 -9.65
CA SER A 121 3.57 -31.02 -9.60
C SER A 121 4.91 -31.09 -10.34
N LEU A 122 5.05 -30.37 -11.46
CA LEU A 122 6.31 -30.25 -12.21
C LEU A 122 7.44 -29.57 -11.42
N MET A 123 7.11 -28.79 -10.38
CA MET A 123 8.07 -28.24 -9.42
C MET A 123 8.53 -29.24 -8.34
N GLN A 124 8.03 -30.48 -8.35
CA GLN A 124 8.40 -31.51 -7.39
C GLN A 124 9.38 -32.50 -8.03
N ASP A 125 10.58 -32.63 -7.45
CA ASP A 125 11.63 -33.54 -7.93
C ASP A 125 11.15 -34.99 -7.99
N GLU A 126 10.30 -35.41 -7.04
CA GLU A 126 9.73 -36.76 -7.02
C GLU A 126 8.82 -37.02 -8.24
N PHE A 127 8.01 -36.03 -8.63
CA PHE A 127 7.10 -36.15 -9.77
C PHE A 127 7.86 -36.16 -11.10
N THR A 128 8.79 -35.24 -11.31
CA THR A 128 9.59 -35.18 -12.54
C THR A 128 10.57 -36.35 -12.63
N GLY A 129 11.12 -36.79 -11.50
CA GLY A 129 11.89 -38.04 -11.40
C GLY A 129 11.07 -39.26 -11.79
N ALA A 130 9.81 -39.36 -11.34
CA ALA A 130 8.91 -40.44 -11.75
C ALA A 130 8.62 -40.41 -13.25
N LEU A 131 8.37 -39.24 -13.85
CA LEU A 131 8.17 -39.10 -15.32
C LEU A 131 9.41 -39.52 -16.12
N ARG A 132 10.61 -39.24 -15.61
CA ARG A 132 11.88 -39.67 -16.25
C ARG A 132 12.18 -41.16 -16.06
N ALA A 133 11.70 -41.75 -14.98
CA ALA A 133 11.89 -43.17 -14.70
C ALA A 133 10.85 -44.08 -15.37
N ALA A 134 9.69 -43.53 -15.75
CA ALA A 134 8.61 -44.27 -16.38
C ALA A 134 9.06 -44.96 -17.69
N LYS A 135 8.63 -46.20 -17.89
CA LYS A 135 9.04 -47.04 -19.03
C LYS A 135 7.95 -47.18 -20.08
N THR A 136 6.70 -46.89 -19.73
CA THR A 136 5.55 -47.05 -20.62
C THR A 136 4.67 -45.80 -20.63
N PRO A 137 3.95 -45.54 -21.74
CA PRO A 137 2.96 -44.46 -21.80
C PRO A 137 1.91 -44.52 -20.69
N ASP A 138 1.46 -45.71 -20.32
CA ASP A 138 0.46 -45.91 -19.26
C ASP A 138 0.98 -45.51 -17.87
N GLU A 139 2.27 -45.72 -17.58
CA GLU A 139 2.89 -45.25 -16.34
C GLU A 139 2.90 -43.72 -16.26
N ILE A 140 3.18 -43.03 -17.39
CA ILE A 140 3.09 -41.56 -17.46
C ILE A 140 1.65 -41.09 -17.20
N VAL A 141 0.66 -41.72 -17.84
CA VAL A 141 -0.76 -41.38 -17.63
C VAL A 141 -1.13 -41.53 -16.15
N ALA A 142 -0.75 -42.63 -15.50
CA ALA A 142 -1.05 -42.86 -14.08
C ALA A 142 -0.39 -41.83 -13.16
N ILE A 143 0.87 -41.46 -13.44
CA ILE A 143 1.60 -40.42 -12.69
C ILE A 143 0.89 -39.07 -12.83
N VAL A 144 0.50 -38.69 -14.06
CA VAL A 144 -0.17 -37.42 -14.35
C VAL A 144 -1.57 -37.38 -13.73
N ASP A 145 -2.37 -38.43 -13.87
CA ASP A 145 -3.71 -38.56 -13.29
C ASP A 145 -3.70 -38.42 -11.76
N ALA A 146 -2.72 -39.01 -11.08
CA ALA A 146 -2.54 -38.86 -9.65
C ALA A 146 -2.25 -37.39 -9.25
N ALA A 147 -1.43 -36.70 -10.03
CA ALA A 147 -1.06 -35.30 -9.79
C ALA A 147 -2.19 -34.30 -10.07
N ILE A 148 -3.02 -34.54 -11.10
CA ILE A 148 -4.18 -33.68 -11.40
C ILE A 148 -5.43 -34.04 -10.59
N GLY A 149 -5.38 -35.14 -9.82
CA GLY A 149 -6.43 -35.58 -8.90
C GLY A 149 -7.58 -36.31 -9.59
N GLU A 150 -7.27 -37.02 -10.67
CA GLU A 150 -8.22 -37.75 -11.52
C GLU A 150 -8.00 -39.29 -11.50
N GLY A 151 -7.00 -39.76 -10.74
CA GLY A 151 -6.78 -41.19 -10.47
C GLY A 151 -7.79 -41.81 -9.49
N PRO A 152 -7.95 -43.16 -9.48
CA PRO A 152 -8.80 -43.82 -8.50
C PRO A 152 -8.30 -43.52 -7.09
N ALA A 153 -9.24 -43.15 -6.20
CA ALA A 153 -8.97 -42.81 -4.81
C ALA A 153 -8.21 -43.97 -4.12
N SER A 154 -6.90 -43.83 -3.97
CA SER A 154 -6.12 -44.78 -3.19
C SER A 154 -6.38 -44.53 -1.72
N SER A 155 -6.94 -45.56 -1.08
CA SER A 155 -7.25 -45.66 0.34
C SER A 155 -6.01 -45.36 1.19
N ALA A 156 -6.16 -44.41 2.10
CA ALA A 156 -5.23 -44.17 3.20
C ALA A 156 -5.00 -45.47 4.00
N PRO A 157 -3.74 -45.80 4.39
CA PRO A 157 -3.53 -46.76 5.46
C PRO A 157 -3.89 -46.09 6.79
N ALA A 158 -4.75 -46.78 7.53
CA ALA A 158 -5.25 -46.43 8.84
C ALA A 158 -4.13 -46.28 9.88
N ALA A 159 -4.43 -45.48 10.90
CA ALA A 159 -3.67 -45.36 12.12
C ALA A 159 -3.45 -46.74 12.77
N GLU A 160 -2.20 -47.11 13.01
CA GLU A 160 -1.82 -48.24 13.84
C GLU A 160 -0.99 -47.78 15.04
N ALA A 161 -1.23 -48.45 16.15
CA ALA A 161 -0.98 -48.04 17.52
C ALA A 161 0.51 -47.93 17.89
N ALA A 162 0.77 -47.02 18.83
CA ALA A 162 2.07 -46.79 19.45
C ALA A 162 2.61 -48.05 20.16
N ALA A 163 3.86 -48.39 19.85
CA ALA A 163 4.76 -49.19 20.67
C ALA A 163 6.00 -48.34 21.04
N PRO A 164 6.62 -48.56 22.21
CA PRO A 164 7.51 -47.58 22.82
C PRO A 164 8.86 -47.51 22.12
N ALA A 165 9.25 -46.31 21.69
CA ALA A 165 10.57 -46.03 21.15
C ALA A 165 11.64 -46.10 22.27
N ALA A 166 12.71 -46.84 21.99
CA ALA A 166 13.98 -46.80 22.70
C ALA A 166 14.55 -45.36 22.74
N PRO A 167 15.41 -45.01 23.72
CA PRO A 167 15.85 -43.64 23.90
C PRO A 167 16.71 -43.21 22.71
N ALA A 168 16.14 -42.34 21.87
CA ALA A 168 16.85 -41.64 20.83
C ALA A 168 17.87 -40.68 21.47
N SER A 169 19.08 -40.73 20.93
CA SER A 169 20.17 -39.79 21.16
C SER A 169 19.70 -38.34 21.17
N ALA A 170 20.24 -37.55 22.10
CA ALA A 170 20.05 -36.11 22.19
C ALA A 170 20.34 -35.43 20.84
N ASP A 171 19.27 -35.09 20.13
CA ASP A 171 19.32 -34.40 18.84
C ASP A 171 19.59 -32.91 19.08
N ALA A 172 20.39 -32.30 18.20
CA ALA A 172 20.74 -30.89 18.26
C ALA A 172 19.47 -30.00 18.20
N PRO A 173 19.47 -28.80 18.81
CA PRO A 173 18.28 -27.93 18.79
C PRO A 173 17.93 -27.52 17.35
N ARG A 174 16.70 -27.84 16.92
CA ARG A 174 16.13 -27.43 15.63
C ARG A 174 15.93 -25.91 15.62
N ALA A 175 16.36 -25.25 14.54
CA ALA A 175 16.13 -23.82 14.37
C ALA A 175 14.63 -23.51 14.29
N ARG A 176 14.18 -22.50 15.02
CA ARG A 176 12.79 -22.01 15.00
C ARG A 176 12.72 -20.74 14.16
N ILE A 177 11.90 -20.75 13.11
CA ILE A 177 11.78 -19.63 12.19
C ILE A 177 10.30 -19.24 12.11
N VAL A 178 10.04 -17.95 12.02
CA VAL A 178 8.70 -17.45 11.68
C VAL A 178 8.75 -16.77 10.32
N ALA A 179 7.67 -16.83 9.54
CA ALA A 179 7.60 -16.12 8.27
C ALA A 179 6.33 -15.28 8.15
N VAL A 180 6.40 -14.20 7.39
CA VAL A 180 5.26 -13.40 6.96
C VAL A 180 5.24 -13.37 5.44
N THR A 181 4.07 -13.64 4.85
CA THR A 181 3.86 -13.50 3.41
C THR A 181 2.78 -12.48 3.12
N ALA A 182 2.98 -11.61 2.13
CA ALA A 182 2.02 -10.56 1.80
C ALA A 182 2.23 -10.04 0.37
N CYS A 183 1.28 -10.28 -0.53
CA CYS A 183 1.30 -9.74 -1.88
C CYS A 183 0.29 -8.60 -2.04
N ALA A 184 0.50 -7.74 -3.03
CA ALA A 184 -0.38 -6.59 -3.28
C ALA A 184 -1.85 -6.98 -3.45
N THR A 185 -2.19 -8.15 -4.00
CA THR A 185 -3.60 -8.57 -4.10
C THR A 185 -4.09 -9.30 -2.86
N GLY A 186 -3.19 -9.86 -2.03
CA GLY A 186 -3.51 -10.62 -0.83
C GLY A 186 -4.27 -11.93 -1.08
N ILE A 187 -4.26 -12.42 -2.32
CA ILE A 187 -4.98 -13.64 -2.74
C ILE A 187 -3.95 -14.74 -3.00
N ALA A 188 -3.68 -15.13 -4.25
CA ALA A 188 -2.90 -16.32 -4.57
C ALA A 188 -1.46 -16.30 -4.04
N HIS A 189 -0.63 -15.33 -4.44
CA HIS A 189 0.80 -15.36 -4.13
C HIS A 189 1.09 -15.32 -2.61
N THR A 190 0.24 -14.66 -1.82
CA THR A 190 0.39 -14.62 -0.35
C THR A 190 0.31 -16.02 0.25
N PHE A 191 -0.72 -16.79 -0.11
CA PHE A 191 -0.89 -18.15 0.41
C PHE A 191 0.06 -19.14 -0.25
N MET A 192 0.39 -18.97 -1.54
CA MET A 192 1.38 -19.80 -2.24
C MET A 192 2.77 -19.71 -1.61
N ALA A 193 3.23 -18.51 -1.27
CA ALA A 193 4.50 -18.34 -0.58
C ALA A 193 4.46 -18.98 0.81
N ALA A 194 3.32 -18.91 1.50
CA ALA A 194 3.18 -19.50 2.83
C ALA A 194 3.23 -21.04 2.78
N ASP A 195 2.54 -21.64 1.81
CA ASP A 195 2.55 -23.07 1.58
C ASP A 195 3.95 -23.56 1.16
N ALA A 196 4.61 -22.83 0.25
CA ALA A 196 5.96 -23.14 -0.23
C ALA A 196 7.01 -23.08 0.89
N LEU A 197 6.99 -22.01 1.69
CA LEU A 197 7.85 -21.88 2.88
C LEU A 197 7.56 -23.00 3.89
N THR A 198 6.28 -23.27 4.20
CA THR A 198 5.89 -24.33 5.14
C THR A 198 6.37 -25.72 4.68
N ALA A 199 6.24 -26.02 3.39
CA ALA A 199 6.70 -27.29 2.82
C ALA A 199 8.23 -27.41 2.90
N ALA A 200 8.96 -26.34 2.55
CA ALA A 200 10.42 -26.31 2.63
C ALA A 200 10.92 -26.42 4.08
N GLY A 201 10.27 -25.76 5.05
CA GLY A 201 10.63 -25.85 6.47
C GLY A 201 10.56 -27.28 7.00
N LYS A 202 9.52 -28.03 6.62
CA LYS A 202 9.42 -29.46 6.96
C LYS A 202 10.54 -30.29 6.34
N ALA A 203 10.89 -30.03 5.08
CA ALA A 203 11.95 -30.76 4.37
C ALA A 203 13.34 -30.49 4.98
N GLU A 204 13.60 -29.26 5.41
CA GLU A 204 14.87 -28.85 6.02
C GLU A 204 14.95 -29.15 7.53
N GLY A 205 13.92 -29.76 8.12
CA GLY A 205 13.89 -30.09 9.55
C GLY A 205 13.80 -28.86 10.48
N VAL A 206 13.31 -27.73 9.96
CA VAL A 206 13.14 -26.45 10.67
C VAL A 206 11.74 -26.34 11.23
N ASP A 207 11.61 -25.83 12.46
CA ASP A 207 10.32 -25.49 13.03
C ASP A 207 9.87 -24.13 12.50
N LEU A 208 9.09 -24.14 11.41
CA LEU A 208 8.66 -22.95 10.69
C LEU A 208 7.15 -22.72 10.84
N VAL A 209 6.78 -21.50 11.27
CA VAL A 209 5.38 -21.06 11.33
C VAL A 209 5.17 -19.81 10.47
N VAL A 210 4.22 -19.86 9.54
CA VAL A 210 3.97 -18.78 8.58
C VAL A 210 2.69 -18.01 8.89
N GLU A 211 2.76 -16.68 8.84
CA GLU A 211 1.66 -15.72 8.94
C GLU A 211 1.29 -15.16 7.55
N PRO A 212 0.35 -15.78 6.81
CA PRO A 212 -0.12 -15.21 5.54
C PRO A 212 -1.02 -14.00 5.78
N GLN A 213 -0.62 -12.84 5.26
CA GLN A 213 -1.34 -11.59 5.39
C GLN A 213 -2.17 -11.26 4.13
N GLY A 214 -3.31 -11.94 4.01
CA GLY A 214 -4.18 -11.85 2.84
C GLY A 214 -5.12 -10.63 2.80
N SER A 215 -5.88 -10.53 1.71
CA SER A 215 -6.91 -9.50 1.48
C SER A 215 -8.21 -9.79 2.23
N SER A 216 -8.42 -11.03 2.65
CA SER A 216 -9.49 -11.48 3.54
C SER A 216 -9.16 -11.30 5.04
N GLY A 217 -8.09 -10.56 5.36
CA GLY A 217 -7.55 -10.45 6.71
C GLY A 217 -6.49 -11.52 6.99
N TYR A 218 -6.04 -11.60 8.24
CA TYR A 218 -5.00 -12.54 8.66
C TYR A 218 -5.13 -12.90 10.15
N LYS A 219 -4.58 -14.06 10.51
CA LYS A 219 -4.45 -14.47 11.91
C LYS A 219 -3.01 -14.22 12.36
N ALA A 220 -2.83 -13.19 13.18
CA ALA A 220 -1.54 -12.85 13.76
C ALA A 220 -0.97 -14.02 14.59
N LEU A 221 0.30 -14.36 14.38
CA LEU A 221 1.07 -15.26 15.24
C LEU A 221 1.10 -14.77 16.68
N PRO A 222 0.95 -15.66 17.68
CA PRO A 222 1.12 -15.30 19.08
C PRO A 222 2.52 -14.72 19.33
N GLN A 223 2.60 -13.71 20.21
CA GLN A 223 3.88 -13.06 20.52
C GLN A 223 4.91 -14.07 21.07
N SER A 224 4.46 -15.06 21.85
CA SER A 224 5.32 -16.14 22.36
C SER A 224 6.02 -16.94 21.25
N VAL A 225 5.34 -17.19 20.12
CA VAL A 225 5.92 -17.89 18.97
C VAL A 225 6.99 -17.04 18.29
N ILE A 226 6.79 -15.73 18.23
CA ILE A 226 7.75 -14.79 17.65
C ILE A 226 8.97 -14.63 18.58
N ASP A 227 8.74 -14.52 19.89
CA ASP A 227 9.78 -14.36 20.89
C ASP A 227 10.71 -15.59 20.95
N GLU A 228 10.19 -16.79 20.70
CA GLU A 228 10.94 -18.05 20.62
C GLU A 228 11.65 -18.29 19.27
N ALA A 229 11.38 -17.48 18.24
CA ALA A 229 11.98 -17.66 16.92
C ALA A 229 13.43 -17.15 16.86
N ASP A 230 14.31 -17.88 16.20
CA ASP A 230 15.72 -17.53 15.99
C ASP A 230 15.91 -16.49 14.89
N ALA A 231 15.02 -16.49 13.87
CA ALA A 231 14.99 -15.54 12.76
C ALA A 231 13.57 -15.40 12.19
N VAL A 232 13.38 -14.37 11.36
CA VAL A 232 12.13 -14.11 10.63
C VAL A 232 12.35 -13.96 9.13
N ILE A 233 11.45 -14.54 8.34
CA ILE A 233 11.38 -14.37 6.89
C ILE A 233 10.25 -13.42 6.54
N PHE A 234 10.54 -12.35 5.80
CA PHE A 234 9.53 -11.49 5.18
C PHE A 234 9.54 -11.70 3.67
N ALA A 235 8.66 -12.56 3.17
CA ALA A 235 8.44 -12.77 1.73
C ALA A 235 7.24 -11.94 1.28
N VAL A 236 7.46 -10.65 1.03
CA VAL A 236 6.40 -9.64 0.90
C VAL A 236 6.66 -8.66 -0.26
N ASP A 237 5.60 -8.32 -1.00
CA ASP A 237 5.59 -7.29 -2.05
C ASP A 237 4.91 -5.99 -1.56
N VAL A 238 4.26 -6.07 -0.40
CA VAL A 238 3.68 -4.95 0.35
C VAL A 238 4.18 -5.01 1.78
N ASP A 239 4.18 -3.91 2.51
CA ASP A 239 4.72 -3.91 3.87
C ASP A 239 3.99 -4.91 4.79
N VAL A 240 4.80 -5.56 5.64
CA VAL A 240 4.31 -6.44 6.72
C VAL A 240 3.41 -5.62 7.64
N ARG A 241 2.20 -6.07 7.89
CA ARG A 241 1.30 -5.47 8.88
C ARG A 241 1.80 -5.82 10.28
N GLN A 242 1.87 -4.80 11.14
CA GLN A 242 2.40 -4.90 12.51
C GLN A 242 3.85 -5.42 12.59
N PRO A 243 4.80 -4.86 11.81
CA PRO A 243 6.17 -5.36 11.78
C PRO A 243 6.88 -5.19 13.14
N GLU A 244 6.38 -4.31 14.01
CA GLU A 244 6.90 -4.08 15.35
C GLU A 244 6.93 -5.33 16.23
N ARG A 245 6.07 -6.33 15.96
CA ARG A 245 6.01 -7.60 16.71
C ARG A 245 7.27 -8.44 16.54
N PHE A 246 7.99 -8.24 15.43
CA PHE A 246 9.17 -9.00 15.06
C PHE A 246 10.48 -8.23 15.35
N ALA A 247 10.40 -7.07 16.01
CA ALA A 247 11.53 -6.18 16.23
C ALA A 247 12.72 -6.89 16.92
N GLY A 248 13.93 -6.62 16.41
CA GLY A 248 15.18 -7.17 16.94
C GLY A 248 15.52 -8.59 16.44
N LYS A 249 14.60 -9.31 15.79
CA LYS A 249 14.86 -10.62 15.19
C LYS A 249 15.72 -10.46 13.92
N PRO A 250 16.73 -11.33 13.68
CA PRO A 250 17.41 -11.42 12.38
C PRO A 250 16.38 -11.63 11.27
N VAL A 251 16.50 -10.89 10.17
CA VAL A 251 15.49 -10.88 9.10
C VAL A 251 16.08 -11.17 7.73
N VAL A 252 15.41 -12.06 7.01
CA VAL A 252 15.59 -12.25 5.57
C VAL A 252 14.37 -11.66 4.87
N ARG A 253 14.56 -10.58 4.12
CA ARG A 253 13.47 -9.89 3.42
C ARG A 253 13.62 -10.04 1.91
N SER A 254 12.55 -10.44 1.24
CA SER A 254 12.46 -10.48 -0.22
C SER A 254 11.01 -10.39 -0.69
N GLY A 255 10.78 -10.39 -2.00
CA GLY A 255 9.44 -10.43 -2.60
C GLY A 255 8.72 -11.76 -2.35
N VAL A 256 7.39 -11.74 -2.46
CA VAL A 256 6.55 -12.94 -2.31
C VAL A 256 6.93 -14.00 -3.34
N LYS A 257 7.31 -13.56 -4.55
CA LYS A 257 7.81 -14.42 -5.63
C LYS A 257 8.98 -15.30 -5.18
N ARG A 258 9.95 -14.74 -4.47
CA ARG A 258 11.09 -15.49 -3.93
C ARG A 258 10.67 -16.49 -2.85
N GLY A 259 9.67 -16.15 -2.04
CA GLY A 259 9.07 -17.07 -1.07
C GLY A 259 8.35 -18.27 -1.72
N ILE A 260 8.02 -18.18 -3.02
CA ILE A 260 7.43 -19.27 -3.80
C ILE A 260 8.53 -20.06 -4.51
N GLU A 261 9.47 -19.38 -5.15
CA GLU A 261 10.47 -19.97 -6.05
C GLU A 261 11.73 -20.47 -5.34
N GLU A 262 12.15 -19.81 -4.26
CA GLU A 262 13.39 -20.10 -3.53
C GLU A 262 13.16 -20.33 -2.01
N PRO A 263 12.11 -21.04 -1.56
CA PRO A 263 11.77 -21.13 -0.13
C PRO A 263 12.88 -21.81 0.70
N LYS A 264 13.57 -22.82 0.16
CA LYS A 264 14.71 -23.48 0.82
C LYS A 264 15.88 -22.53 1.04
N GLN A 265 16.18 -21.69 0.06
CA GLN A 265 17.28 -20.71 0.16
C GLN A 265 16.95 -19.63 1.18
N MET A 266 15.71 -19.13 1.19
CA MET A 266 15.27 -18.15 2.19
C MET A 266 15.31 -18.72 3.62
N ILE A 267 15.01 -20.02 3.79
CA ILE A 267 15.14 -20.71 5.07
C ILE A 267 16.61 -20.88 5.47
N ALA A 268 17.49 -21.29 4.54
CA ALA A 268 18.92 -21.41 4.78
C ALA A 268 19.55 -20.06 5.15
N GLU A 269 19.18 -18.98 4.46
CA GLU A 269 19.57 -17.61 4.79
C GLU A 269 19.08 -17.20 6.17
N ALA A 270 17.86 -17.56 6.55
CA ALA A 270 17.31 -17.23 7.87
C ALA A 270 18.04 -18.00 8.98
N ILE A 271 18.41 -19.26 8.75
CA ILE A 271 19.27 -20.03 9.66
C ILE A 271 20.65 -19.38 9.77
N ALA A 272 21.26 -18.97 8.67
CA ALA A 272 22.56 -18.30 8.68
C ALA A 272 22.48 -16.97 9.46
N ALA A 273 21.46 -16.15 9.17
CA ALA A 273 21.21 -14.88 9.83
C ALA A 273 20.97 -15.04 11.34
N SER A 274 20.37 -16.15 11.79
CA SER A 274 20.18 -16.41 13.22
C SER A 274 21.49 -16.54 14.01
N LYS A 275 22.57 -16.95 13.34
CA LYS A 275 23.88 -17.21 13.95
C LYS A 275 24.86 -16.06 13.76
N ASP A 276 24.53 -15.09 12.92
CA ASP A 276 25.39 -13.95 12.59
C ASP A 276 25.02 -12.72 13.45
N PRO A 277 25.93 -12.24 14.33
CA PRO A 277 25.70 -11.03 15.13
C PRO A 277 25.50 -9.75 14.31
N SER A 278 26.00 -9.73 13.07
CA SER A 278 25.93 -8.61 12.13
C SER A 278 24.77 -8.68 11.14
N ALA A 279 23.96 -9.75 11.19
CA ALA A 279 22.82 -9.92 10.29
C ALA A 279 21.86 -8.74 10.38
N ALA A 280 21.25 -8.39 9.23
CA ALA A 280 20.16 -7.44 9.19
C ALA A 280 19.05 -7.91 10.13
N ARG A 281 18.60 -7.03 11.03
CA ARG A 281 17.52 -7.31 11.97
C ARG A 281 16.29 -6.52 11.59
N VAL A 282 15.12 -7.02 11.95
CA VAL A 282 13.89 -6.22 11.89
C VAL A 282 14.14 -5.01 12.76
N SER A 283 14.37 -3.89 12.11
CA SER A 283 14.43 -2.60 12.77
C SER A 283 13.08 -2.43 13.47
N ALA A 284 13.10 -2.01 14.73
CA ALA A 284 11.92 -1.46 15.37
C ALA A 284 11.41 -0.18 14.65
N ALA A 285 12.10 0.23 13.58
CA ALA A 285 11.93 1.46 12.82
C ALA A 285 12.34 1.25 11.35
N THR A 286 11.43 0.74 10.52
CA THR A 286 11.27 1.21 9.12
C THR A 286 9.87 0.91 8.60
N ALA A 287 8.93 1.76 9.03
CA ALA A 287 7.92 2.35 8.16
C ALA A 287 7.80 3.81 8.59
N THR A 288 8.62 4.64 7.91
CA THR A 288 8.74 6.10 7.99
C THR A 288 9.28 6.70 9.31
N SER A 289 10.15 7.69 9.15
CA SER A 289 10.94 8.39 10.17
C SER A 289 10.14 8.89 11.38
N ALA A 290 10.83 8.87 12.52
CA ALA A 290 10.61 9.57 13.80
C ALA A 290 9.75 8.90 14.90
N THR A 291 10.46 8.10 15.73
CA THR A 291 10.44 8.06 17.21
C THR A 291 9.14 7.76 17.99
N ALA A 292 9.04 6.54 18.55
CA ALA A 292 8.83 6.29 19.99
C ALA A 292 9.07 4.81 20.35
N ALA A 293 9.68 4.57 21.51
CA ALA A 293 10.03 3.27 22.10
C ALA A 293 8.80 2.37 22.40
N PRO A 294 9.00 1.03 22.60
CA PRO A 294 7.93 0.04 22.57
C PRO A 294 7.15 -0.01 23.88
N ALA A 295 5.86 -0.36 23.83
CA ALA A 295 5.12 -0.78 25.01
C ALA A 295 4.02 -1.79 24.66
N ALA A 296 4.00 -2.88 25.43
CA ALA A 296 2.96 -3.87 25.53
C ALA A 296 1.55 -3.25 25.57
N GLY A 297 0.59 -3.87 24.88
CA GLY A 297 -0.82 -3.50 24.88
C GLY A 297 -1.07 -2.05 24.43
N GLN A 298 -1.18 -1.80 23.13
CA GLN A 298 -1.55 -0.46 22.64
C GLN A 298 -2.83 0.02 23.34
N SER A 299 -2.73 1.15 24.05
CA SER A 299 -3.89 1.78 24.66
C SER A 299 -4.93 2.08 23.58
N LEU A 300 -6.21 1.92 23.92
CA LEU A 300 -7.33 2.19 23.00
C LEU A 300 -7.20 3.57 22.33
N GLY A 301 -6.72 4.57 23.08
CA GLY A 301 -6.46 5.92 22.58
C GLY A 301 -5.41 5.96 21.46
N ARG A 302 -4.26 5.29 21.63
CA ARG A 302 -3.20 5.24 20.61
C ARG A 302 -3.67 4.50 19.35
N ARG A 303 -4.51 3.46 19.50
CA ARG A 303 -5.14 2.77 18.36
C ARG A 303 -6.10 3.67 17.59
N ILE A 304 -6.98 4.39 18.29
CA ILE A 304 -7.91 5.35 17.66
C ILE A 304 -7.13 6.46 16.97
N GLN A 305 -6.10 7.01 17.62
CA GLN A 305 -5.23 8.02 17.03
C GLN A 305 -4.62 7.54 15.71
N ARG A 306 -4.08 6.32 15.67
CA ARG A 306 -3.53 5.74 14.43
C ARG A 306 -4.60 5.64 13.34
N ILE A 307 -5.79 5.13 13.65
CA ILE A 307 -6.91 5.01 12.71
C ILE A 307 -7.25 6.37 12.07
N LEU A 308 -7.40 7.41 12.90
CA LEU A 308 -7.73 8.75 12.43
C LEU A 308 -6.61 9.36 11.58
N LEU A 309 -5.36 9.20 12.01
CA LEU A 309 -4.20 9.71 11.27
C LEU A 309 -4.00 9.02 9.92
N THR A 310 -4.33 7.72 9.81
CA THR A 310 -4.35 7.01 8.53
C THR A 310 -5.37 7.66 7.58
N GLY A 311 -6.59 7.88 8.07
CA GLY A 311 -7.64 8.59 7.31
C GLY A 311 -7.18 9.94 6.78
N VAL A 312 -6.64 10.78 7.67
CA VAL A 312 -6.11 12.10 7.30
C VAL A 312 -5.00 11.97 6.27
N SER A 313 -4.04 11.07 6.47
CA SER A 313 -2.85 10.99 5.61
C SER A 313 -3.20 10.59 4.17
N TYR A 314 -4.11 9.63 3.98
CA TYR A 314 -4.58 9.22 2.65
C TYR A 314 -5.56 10.22 2.01
N MET A 315 -6.11 11.14 2.78
CA MET A 315 -6.95 12.25 2.30
C MET A 315 -6.10 13.40 1.73
N ILE A 316 -4.87 13.62 2.21
CA ILE A 316 -4.00 14.74 1.81
C ILE A 316 -3.81 14.86 0.28
N PRO A 317 -3.59 13.78 -0.49
CA PRO A 317 -3.41 13.91 -1.95
C PRO A 317 -4.62 14.51 -2.68
N PHE A 318 -5.85 14.20 -2.24
CA PHE A 318 -7.09 14.76 -2.80
C PHE A 318 -7.19 16.27 -2.56
N VAL A 319 -6.79 16.68 -1.36
CA VAL A 319 -6.75 18.08 -0.91
C VAL A 319 -5.69 18.86 -1.68
N ALA A 320 -4.46 18.35 -1.72
CA ALA A 320 -3.33 19.03 -2.33
C ALA A 320 -3.52 19.19 -3.84
N GLY A 321 -3.90 18.12 -4.54
CA GLY A 321 -4.21 18.16 -5.97
C GLY A 321 -5.44 19.01 -6.27
N GLY A 322 -6.53 18.81 -5.52
CA GLY A 322 -7.80 19.50 -5.73
C GLY A 322 -7.70 21.01 -5.55
N GLY A 323 -7.11 21.46 -4.43
CA GLY A 323 -6.96 22.88 -4.16
C GLY A 323 -5.99 23.59 -5.11
N LEU A 324 -4.92 22.94 -5.56
CA LEU A 324 -4.02 23.51 -6.58
C LEU A 324 -4.73 23.65 -7.93
N LEU A 325 -5.54 22.67 -8.32
CA LEU A 325 -6.34 22.73 -9.54
C LEU A 325 -7.41 23.83 -9.48
N ILE A 326 -8.10 24.01 -8.35
CA ILE A 326 -9.00 25.15 -8.12
C ILE A 326 -8.24 26.47 -8.31
N ALA A 327 -7.05 26.57 -7.72
CA ALA A 327 -6.22 27.75 -7.82
C ALA A 327 -5.80 28.04 -9.28
N LEU A 328 -5.39 27.02 -10.04
CA LEU A 328 -5.13 27.16 -11.48
C LEU A 328 -6.40 27.56 -12.24
N GLY A 329 -7.56 27.07 -11.80
CA GLY A 329 -8.86 27.47 -12.34
C GLY A 329 -9.08 28.98 -12.23
N PHE A 330 -8.80 29.57 -11.06
CA PHE A 330 -8.84 31.02 -10.89
C PHE A 330 -7.77 31.76 -11.71
N LEU A 331 -6.57 31.21 -11.82
CA LEU A 331 -5.47 31.82 -12.59
C LEU A 331 -5.83 31.96 -14.09
N PHE A 332 -6.41 30.93 -14.69
CA PHE A 332 -6.73 30.92 -16.12
C PHE A 332 -8.16 31.40 -16.42
N GLY A 333 -9.12 31.10 -15.54
CA GLY A 333 -10.55 31.40 -15.73
C GLY A 333 -11.02 32.70 -15.06
N GLY A 334 -10.19 33.35 -14.25
CA GLY A 334 -10.55 34.53 -13.47
C GLY A 334 -11.42 34.23 -12.26
N TYR A 335 -11.74 35.25 -11.46
CA TYR A 335 -12.51 35.09 -10.21
C TYR A 335 -13.95 34.59 -10.43
N ASN A 336 -14.55 34.92 -11.57
CA ASN A 336 -15.92 34.51 -11.91
C ASN A 336 -16.01 33.07 -12.45
N VAL A 337 -14.88 32.34 -12.52
CA VAL A 337 -14.87 30.93 -12.95
C VAL A 337 -15.86 30.08 -12.17
N THR A 338 -16.09 30.40 -10.90
CA THR A 338 -17.05 29.71 -10.02
C THR A 338 -18.49 29.79 -10.51
N GLU A 339 -18.87 30.82 -11.25
CA GLU A 339 -20.25 31.06 -11.69
C GLU A 339 -20.61 30.25 -12.94
N HIS A 340 -19.64 30.02 -13.84
CA HIS A 340 -19.90 29.46 -15.17
C HIS A 340 -19.11 28.17 -15.47
N ALA A 341 -18.18 27.72 -14.62
CA ALA A 341 -17.30 26.61 -14.96
C ALA A 341 -18.02 25.29 -15.27
N ASN A 342 -19.09 24.97 -14.52
CA ASN A 342 -19.87 23.76 -14.81
C ASN A 342 -20.57 23.83 -16.16
N ASP A 343 -21.18 24.98 -16.48
CA ASP A 343 -21.86 25.21 -17.76
C ASP A 343 -20.87 25.10 -18.92
N VAL A 344 -19.71 25.77 -18.80
CA VAL A 344 -18.63 25.72 -19.79
C VAL A 344 -18.13 24.29 -20.00
N VAL A 345 -17.85 23.51 -18.94
CA VAL A 345 -17.30 22.15 -19.11
C VAL A 345 -18.33 21.16 -19.67
N LEU A 346 -19.64 21.39 -19.41
CA LEU A 346 -20.70 20.52 -19.90
C LEU A 346 -21.14 20.84 -21.33
N ASN A 347 -21.04 22.10 -21.76
CA ASN A 347 -21.55 22.57 -23.05
C ASN A 347 -20.46 22.95 -24.06
N ASN A 348 -19.19 23.00 -23.66
CA ASN A 348 -18.06 23.30 -24.56
C ASN A 348 -17.03 22.17 -24.57
N ALA A 349 -16.16 22.21 -25.59
CA ALA A 349 -15.03 21.30 -25.74
C ALA A 349 -13.82 22.04 -26.32
N LEU A 350 -12.65 21.37 -26.41
CA LEU A 350 -11.44 21.97 -27.02
C LEU A 350 -11.64 22.41 -28.48
N TRP A 351 -12.60 21.80 -29.18
CA TRP A 351 -12.97 22.11 -30.56
C TRP A 351 -14.22 23.01 -30.67
N ASP A 352 -14.83 23.39 -29.55
CA ASP A 352 -16.01 24.27 -29.49
C ASP A 352 -15.92 25.14 -28.24
N LEU A 353 -15.09 26.18 -28.31
CA LEU A 353 -14.69 26.99 -27.17
C LEU A 353 -15.82 27.94 -26.72
N PRO A 354 -15.90 28.26 -25.42
CA PRO A 354 -16.82 29.27 -24.90
C PRO A 354 -16.45 30.65 -25.41
N ALA A 355 -17.35 31.63 -25.25
CA ALA A 355 -17.13 33.01 -25.70
C ALA A 355 -15.85 33.67 -25.13
N GLY A 356 -15.43 33.30 -23.92
CA GLY A 356 -14.16 33.77 -23.32
C GLY A 356 -12.92 32.96 -23.76
N GLY A 357 -13.06 32.08 -24.76
CA GLY A 357 -11.96 31.39 -25.44
C GLY A 357 -11.28 30.30 -24.62
N LEU A 358 -10.07 29.92 -25.05
CA LEU A 358 -9.32 28.79 -24.52
C LEU A 358 -8.95 28.96 -23.04
N GLY A 359 -8.60 30.17 -22.61
CA GLY A 359 -8.25 30.47 -21.22
C GLY A 359 -9.41 30.20 -20.26
N GLN A 360 -10.62 30.69 -20.60
CA GLN A 360 -11.84 30.43 -19.82
C GLN A 360 -12.16 28.92 -19.77
N TYR A 361 -12.02 28.21 -20.89
CA TYR A 361 -12.26 26.77 -20.95
C TYR A 361 -11.28 26.00 -20.06
N ILE A 362 -9.97 26.21 -20.22
CA ILE A 362 -8.94 25.53 -19.43
C ILE A 362 -9.10 25.87 -17.93
N GLY A 363 -9.37 27.14 -17.61
CA GLY A 363 -9.65 27.55 -16.23
C GLY A 363 -10.88 26.83 -15.65
N SER A 364 -11.96 26.72 -16.43
CA SER A 364 -13.18 26.00 -16.01
C SER A 364 -12.91 24.51 -15.81
N VAL A 365 -12.13 23.88 -16.69
CA VAL A 365 -11.71 22.47 -16.56
C VAL A 365 -10.90 22.27 -15.28
N PHE A 366 -9.87 23.08 -15.03
CA PHE A 366 -9.08 22.98 -13.80
C PHE A 366 -9.94 23.19 -12.56
N PHE A 367 -10.82 24.19 -12.58
CA PHE A 367 -11.74 24.45 -11.48
C PHE A 367 -12.66 23.25 -11.19
N VAL A 368 -13.32 22.68 -12.22
CA VAL A 368 -14.25 21.55 -12.04
C VAL A 368 -13.53 20.30 -11.56
N ILE A 369 -12.36 19.96 -12.12
CA ILE A 369 -11.57 18.81 -11.64
C ILE A 369 -11.16 19.03 -10.18
N GLY A 370 -10.67 20.22 -9.86
CA GLY A 370 -10.26 20.59 -8.52
C GLY A 370 -11.41 20.54 -7.50
N ALA A 371 -12.55 21.15 -7.84
CA ALA A 371 -13.76 21.14 -7.03
C ALA A 371 -14.30 19.72 -6.81
N THR A 372 -14.29 18.89 -7.85
CA THR A 372 -14.68 17.47 -7.76
C THR A 372 -13.73 16.70 -6.84
N SER A 373 -12.42 16.92 -6.95
CA SER A 373 -11.43 16.32 -6.05
C SER A 373 -11.67 16.72 -4.58
N MET A 374 -11.97 18.00 -4.34
CA MET A 374 -12.35 18.48 -2.99
C MET A 374 -13.68 17.88 -2.50
N GLY A 375 -14.61 17.55 -3.40
CA GLY A 375 -15.86 16.86 -3.07
C GLY A 375 -15.63 15.44 -2.51
N PHE A 376 -14.53 14.78 -2.88
CA PHE A 376 -14.16 13.47 -2.33
C PHE A 376 -13.53 13.54 -0.94
N LEU A 377 -13.30 14.74 -0.38
CA LEU A 377 -12.51 14.92 0.83
C LEU A 377 -13.01 14.11 2.02
N VAL A 378 -14.27 14.33 2.39
CA VAL A 378 -14.93 13.68 3.52
C VAL A 378 -15.10 12.18 3.25
N SER A 379 -15.39 11.81 2.01
CA SER A 379 -15.53 10.42 1.57
C SER A 379 -14.21 9.65 1.65
N ALA A 380 -13.11 10.25 1.22
CA ALA A 380 -11.76 9.69 1.31
C ALA A 380 -11.34 9.55 2.78
N LEU A 381 -11.54 10.59 3.59
CA LEU A 381 -11.29 10.53 5.04
C LEU A 381 -12.02 9.34 5.68
N ALA A 382 -13.33 9.24 5.45
CA ALA A 382 -14.16 8.16 6.00
C ALA A 382 -13.75 6.78 5.48
N GLY A 383 -13.49 6.66 4.18
CA GLY A 383 -13.03 5.45 3.51
C GLY A 383 -11.72 4.93 4.09
N TYR A 384 -10.73 5.81 4.28
CA TYR A 384 -9.43 5.43 4.81
C TYR A 384 -9.40 5.23 6.33
N ILE A 385 -10.32 5.86 7.08
CA ILE A 385 -10.59 5.51 8.49
C ILE A 385 -11.15 4.08 8.56
N ALA A 386 -12.14 3.76 7.73
CA ALA A 386 -12.74 2.44 7.69
C ALA A 386 -11.72 1.36 7.26
N PHE A 387 -10.89 1.70 6.27
CA PHE A 387 -9.74 0.89 5.85
C PHE A 387 -8.75 0.64 6.99
N ALA A 388 -8.41 1.66 7.79
CA ALA A 388 -7.50 1.49 8.92
C ALA A 388 -8.05 0.55 10.01
N ILE A 389 -9.35 0.28 10.03
CA ILE A 389 -10.02 -0.65 10.96
C ILE A 389 -10.20 -2.04 10.35
N ALA A 390 -10.72 -2.10 9.12
CA ALA A 390 -11.22 -3.32 8.49
C ALA A 390 -10.50 -3.71 7.18
N ASP A 391 -9.37 -3.06 6.86
CA ASP A 391 -8.64 -3.21 5.61
C ASP A 391 -9.54 -2.94 4.38
N ARG A 392 -9.23 -3.56 3.22
CA ARG A 392 -9.94 -3.36 1.95
C ARG A 392 -11.46 -3.52 2.04
N PRO A 393 -12.01 -4.52 2.76
CA PRO A 393 -13.47 -4.64 2.92
C PRO A 393 -14.15 -3.40 3.52
N GLY A 394 -13.42 -2.60 4.31
CA GLY A 394 -13.94 -1.36 4.89
C GLY A 394 -14.00 -0.17 3.94
N LEU A 395 -13.28 -0.19 2.80
CA LEU A 395 -13.16 0.96 1.90
C LEU A 395 -14.52 1.42 1.37
N ALA A 396 -15.24 0.55 0.65
CA ALA A 396 -16.53 0.92 0.05
C ALA A 396 -17.55 1.41 1.09
N PRO A 397 -17.78 0.71 2.23
CA PRO A 397 -18.63 1.21 3.31
C PRO A 397 -18.22 2.57 3.84
N GLY A 398 -16.91 2.80 4.05
CA GLY A 398 -16.42 4.07 4.55
C GLY A 398 -16.60 5.22 3.55
N PHE A 399 -16.30 4.98 2.27
CA PHE A 399 -16.53 5.97 1.22
C PHE A 399 -18.01 6.35 1.09
N VAL A 400 -18.91 5.37 1.12
CA VAL A 400 -20.36 5.60 1.06
C VAL A 400 -20.84 6.34 2.31
N ALA A 401 -20.40 5.95 3.51
CA ALA A 401 -20.77 6.63 4.74
C ALA A 401 -20.27 8.09 4.77
N GLY A 402 -19.06 8.35 4.24
CA GLY A 402 -18.54 9.71 4.09
C GLY A 402 -19.31 10.53 3.04
N ALA A 403 -19.70 9.93 1.92
CA ALA A 403 -20.55 10.60 0.93
C ALA A 403 -21.93 10.95 1.51
N VAL A 404 -22.50 10.07 2.34
CA VAL A 404 -23.72 10.34 3.10
C VAL A 404 -23.51 11.47 4.11
N ALA A 405 -22.36 11.54 4.78
CA ALA A 405 -22.05 12.66 5.67
C ALA A 405 -22.03 14.00 4.92
N VAL A 406 -21.47 14.05 3.71
CA VAL A 406 -21.53 15.23 2.83
C VAL A 406 -22.98 15.56 2.47
N LEU A 407 -23.75 14.57 2.00
CA LEU A 407 -25.17 14.74 1.64
C LEU A 407 -26.00 15.34 2.78
N MET A 408 -25.71 14.95 4.02
CA MET A 408 -26.42 15.42 5.21
C MET A 408 -25.92 16.77 5.75
N ASN A 409 -24.91 17.40 5.12
CA ASN A 409 -24.17 18.54 5.66
C ASN A 409 -23.55 18.27 7.05
N ALA A 410 -23.23 17.01 7.35
CA ALA A 410 -22.56 16.60 8.58
C ALA A 410 -21.04 16.86 8.56
N GLY A 411 -20.52 17.33 7.42
CA GLY A 411 -19.13 17.77 7.25
C GLY A 411 -18.09 16.72 7.64
N PHE A 412 -16.93 17.19 8.09
CA PHE A 412 -15.81 16.32 8.45
C PHE A 412 -16.10 15.46 9.70
N ILE A 413 -16.86 15.96 10.67
CA ILE A 413 -17.26 15.19 11.87
C ILE A 413 -18.11 14.01 11.45
N GLY A 414 -19.07 14.23 10.56
CA GLY A 414 -19.87 13.17 9.95
C GLY A 414 -19.00 12.15 9.20
N GLY A 415 -17.97 12.59 8.49
CA GLY A 415 -17.01 11.71 7.83
C GLY A 415 -16.21 10.84 8.81
N ILE A 416 -15.72 11.41 9.91
CA ILE A 416 -15.01 10.67 10.95
C ILE A 416 -15.93 9.63 11.60
N VAL A 417 -17.13 10.06 12.03
CA VAL A 417 -18.11 9.16 12.68
C VAL A 417 -18.56 8.07 11.70
N GLY A 418 -18.89 8.44 10.46
CA GLY A 418 -19.30 7.51 9.41
C GLY A 418 -18.20 6.49 9.06
N GLY A 419 -16.95 6.94 8.94
CA GLY A 419 -15.80 6.07 8.68
C GLY A 419 -15.52 5.11 9.84
N LEU A 420 -15.60 5.57 11.09
CA LEU A 420 -15.45 4.72 12.27
C LEU A 420 -16.57 3.67 12.32
N LEU A 421 -17.83 4.07 12.14
CA LEU A 421 -18.98 3.18 12.09
C LEU A 421 -18.81 2.11 11.00
N ALA A 422 -18.54 2.55 9.77
CA ALA A 422 -18.33 1.68 8.62
C ALA A 422 -17.18 0.69 8.86
N GLY A 423 -16.05 1.16 9.38
CA GLY A 423 -14.90 0.31 9.70
C GLY A 423 -15.22 -0.74 10.77
N PHE A 424 -15.83 -0.35 11.89
CA PHE A 424 -16.16 -1.30 12.96
C PHE A 424 -17.24 -2.31 12.53
N ILE A 425 -18.25 -1.88 11.76
CA ILE A 425 -19.28 -2.76 11.23
C ILE A 425 -18.66 -3.74 10.22
N ALA A 426 -17.83 -3.26 9.28
CA ALA A 426 -17.13 -4.10 8.33
C ALA A 426 -16.24 -5.14 9.03
N ALA A 427 -15.49 -4.72 10.05
CA ALA A 427 -14.68 -5.62 10.86
C ALA A 427 -15.52 -6.64 11.66
N ALA A 428 -16.71 -6.25 12.14
CA ALA A 428 -17.61 -7.15 12.84
C ALA A 428 -18.17 -8.23 11.92
N ILE A 429 -18.59 -7.86 10.71
CA ILE A 429 -19.09 -8.81 9.69
C ILE A 429 -17.96 -9.73 9.23
N GLY A 430 -16.74 -9.20 9.07
CA GLY A 430 -15.56 -9.99 8.69
C GLY A 430 -15.14 -11.05 9.71
N ARG A 431 -15.64 -11.00 10.96
CA ARG A 431 -15.38 -12.02 11.99
C ARG A 431 -16.32 -13.22 11.91
N ILE A 432 -17.34 -13.18 11.04
CA ILE A 432 -18.30 -14.28 10.90
C ILE A 432 -17.63 -15.42 10.13
N ASP A 433 -17.59 -16.61 10.73
CA ASP A 433 -17.05 -17.82 10.10
C ASP A 433 -17.93 -18.28 8.93
N ALA A 434 -17.55 -17.86 7.72
CA ALA A 434 -18.29 -18.18 6.50
C ALA A 434 -17.90 -19.56 5.94
N PRO A 435 -18.86 -20.35 5.41
CA PRO A 435 -18.58 -21.62 4.74
C PRO A 435 -17.68 -21.42 3.51
N ARG A 436 -16.91 -22.47 3.12
CA ARG A 436 -15.83 -22.40 2.10
C ARG A 436 -16.23 -21.67 0.81
N TRP A 437 -17.45 -21.91 0.33
CA TRP A 437 -17.97 -21.34 -0.91
C TRP A 437 -18.28 -19.83 -0.81
N LEU A 438 -18.54 -19.33 0.39
CA LEU A 438 -18.93 -17.93 0.65
C LEU A 438 -17.73 -17.04 1.01
N ARG A 439 -16.59 -17.64 1.40
CA ARG A 439 -15.40 -16.89 1.87
C ARG A 439 -14.88 -15.87 0.86
N GLY A 440 -14.89 -16.19 -0.44
CA GLY A 440 -14.49 -15.25 -1.49
C GLY A 440 -15.45 -14.08 -1.66
N LEU A 441 -16.75 -14.30 -1.39
CA LEU A 441 -17.80 -13.29 -1.54
C LEU A 441 -17.85 -12.32 -0.35
N MET A 442 -17.33 -12.73 0.81
CA MET A 442 -17.30 -11.92 2.04
C MET A 442 -16.67 -10.53 1.83
N PRO A 443 -15.39 -10.40 1.44
CA PRO A 443 -14.74 -9.09 1.27
C PRO A 443 -15.19 -8.34 0.01
N VAL A 444 -15.73 -9.03 -1.00
CA VAL A 444 -16.05 -8.44 -2.31
C VAL A 444 -17.47 -7.88 -2.38
N VAL A 445 -18.45 -8.58 -1.79
CA VAL A 445 -19.87 -8.21 -1.93
C VAL A 445 -20.53 -8.07 -0.56
N ILE A 446 -20.39 -9.05 0.33
CA ILE A 446 -21.20 -9.12 1.55
C ILE A 446 -20.82 -8.02 2.53
N ILE A 447 -19.54 -7.89 2.87
CA ILE A 447 -19.06 -6.86 3.78
C ILE A 447 -19.33 -5.47 3.18
N PRO A 448 -18.94 -5.17 1.92
CA PRO A 448 -19.27 -3.88 1.30
C PRO A 448 -20.77 -3.54 1.33
N LEU A 449 -21.65 -4.48 0.99
CA LEU A 449 -23.09 -4.25 0.96
C LEU A 449 -23.67 -4.02 2.35
N LEU A 450 -23.48 -4.98 3.27
CA LEU A 450 -24.11 -4.94 4.58
C LEU A 450 -23.53 -3.84 5.46
N ALA A 451 -22.20 -3.63 5.45
CA ALA A 451 -21.62 -2.55 6.21
C ALA A 451 -22.04 -1.17 5.67
N SER A 452 -22.20 -1.01 4.35
CA SER A 452 -22.75 0.23 3.78
C SER A 452 -24.19 0.47 4.22
N ILE A 453 -25.06 -0.55 4.15
CA ILE A 453 -26.47 -0.44 4.56
C ILE A 453 -26.55 -0.02 6.03
N VAL A 454 -25.81 -0.69 6.91
CA VAL A 454 -25.89 -0.43 8.34
C VAL A 454 -25.24 0.90 8.70
N ALA A 455 -24.00 1.16 8.26
CA ALA A 455 -23.30 2.39 8.63
C ALA A 455 -23.99 3.64 8.07
N SER A 456 -24.31 3.65 6.78
CA SER A 456 -25.00 4.76 6.13
C SER A 456 -26.46 4.87 6.58
N GLY A 457 -27.12 3.75 6.84
CA GLY A 457 -28.47 3.72 7.42
C GLY A 457 -28.49 4.36 8.81
N LEU A 458 -27.53 4.05 9.69
CA LEU A 458 -27.41 4.69 11.00
C LEU A 458 -27.14 6.19 10.89
N MET A 459 -26.30 6.60 9.93
CA MET A 459 -26.08 8.02 9.64
C MET A 459 -27.38 8.71 9.22
N LEU A 460 -28.11 8.16 8.24
CA LEU A 460 -29.34 8.76 7.72
C LEU A 460 -30.49 8.79 8.74
N LEU A 461 -30.68 7.69 9.48
CA LEU A 461 -31.85 7.50 10.33
C LEU A 461 -31.70 8.17 11.71
N PHE A 462 -30.48 8.25 12.26
CA PHE A 462 -30.28 8.65 13.65
C PHE A 462 -29.19 9.72 13.85
N LEU A 463 -28.01 9.55 13.27
CA LEU A 463 -26.82 10.31 13.68
C LEU A 463 -26.58 11.59 12.89
N GLY A 464 -26.88 11.59 11.60
CA GLY A 464 -26.42 12.67 10.71
C GLY A 464 -27.14 14.00 10.95
N ARG A 465 -28.42 14.00 11.34
CA ARG A 465 -29.13 15.24 11.70
C ARG A 465 -28.54 15.92 12.95
N PRO A 466 -28.35 15.21 14.09
CA PRO A 466 -27.64 15.76 15.25
C PRO A 466 -26.22 16.26 14.92
N ILE A 467 -25.47 15.54 14.09
CA ILE A 467 -24.11 15.94 13.72
C ILE A 467 -24.13 17.19 12.82
N ALA A 468 -25.04 17.27 11.85
CA ALA A 468 -25.20 18.45 11.01
C ALA A 468 -25.61 19.68 11.82
N TRP A 469 -26.50 19.52 12.81
CA TRP A 469 -26.83 20.60 13.75
C TRP A 469 -25.59 21.05 14.55
N LEU A 470 -24.79 20.11 15.05
CA LEU A 470 -23.54 20.44 15.74
C LEU A 470 -22.57 21.19 14.82
N MET A 471 -22.41 20.74 13.57
CA MET A 471 -21.58 21.41 12.57
C MET A 471 -22.07 22.83 12.30
N GLN A 472 -23.38 23.04 12.21
CA GLN A 472 -23.97 24.37 12.04
C GLN A 472 -23.65 25.27 13.23
N VAL A 473 -23.85 24.81 14.47
CA VAL A 473 -23.52 25.56 15.69
C VAL A 473 -22.02 25.91 15.73
N MET A 474 -21.15 24.96 15.38
CA MET A 474 -19.71 25.22 15.32
C MET A 474 -19.35 26.25 14.25
N ASN A 475 -19.97 26.17 13.06
CA ASN A 475 -19.76 27.15 12.00
C ASN A 475 -20.25 28.53 12.42
N GLU A 476 -21.46 28.66 12.96
CA GLU A 476 -21.99 29.94 13.46
C GLU A 476 -21.08 30.54 14.55
N TRP A 477 -20.55 29.71 15.45
CA TRP A 477 -19.58 30.15 16.45
C TRP A 477 -18.25 30.62 15.84
N LEU A 478 -17.69 29.87 14.88
CA LEU A 478 -16.45 30.25 14.19
C LEU A 478 -16.61 31.51 13.35
N THR A 479 -17.72 31.64 12.62
CA THR A 479 -18.06 32.84 11.84
C THR A 479 -18.28 34.04 12.77
N GLY A 480 -18.94 33.84 13.91
CA GLY A 480 -19.08 34.87 14.94
C GLY A 480 -17.73 35.31 15.52
N LEU A 481 -16.80 34.37 15.76
CA LEU A 481 -15.44 34.68 16.19
C LEU A 481 -14.65 35.43 15.12
N ALA A 482 -14.84 35.10 13.84
CA ALA A 482 -14.19 35.79 12.72
C ALA A 482 -14.54 37.28 12.64
N GLY A 483 -15.73 37.66 13.12
CA GLY A 483 -16.14 39.07 13.28
C GLY A 483 -15.58 39.78 14.52
N THR A 484 -14.80 39.11 15.36
CA THR A 484 -14.25 39.63 16.62
C THR A 484 -12.73 39.49 16.68
N SER A 485 -12.08 40.14 17.66
CA SER A 485 -10.64 39.93 17.93
C SER A 485 -10.30 38.50 18.41
N GLY A 486 -11.30 37.68 18.75
CA GLY A 486 -11.13 36.30 19.20
C GLY A 486 -10.53 35.36 18.14
N ILE A 487 -10.67 35.68 16.85
CA ILE A 487 -10.06 34.88 15.77
C ILE A 487 -8.53 34.94 15.79
N VAL A 488 -7.93 35.99 16.34
CA VAL A 488 -6.47 36.09 16.52
C VAL A 488 -5.97 35.01 17.48
N LEU A 489 -6.72 34.73 18.55
CA LEU A 489 -6.39 33.65 19.49
C LEU A 489 -6.48 32.27 18.83
N VAL A 490 -7.46 32.06 17.95
CA VAL A 490 -7.55 30.84 17.14
C VAL A 490 -6.31 30.70 16.26
N GLY A 491 -5.87 31.79 15.63
CA GLY A 491 -4.60 31.85 14.89
C GLY A 491 -3.39 31.45 15.72
N VAL A 492 -3.26 31.98 16.95
CA VAL A 492 -2.20 31.59 17.90
C VAL A 492 -2.21 30.09 18.17
N ILE A 493 -3.38 29.53 18.50
CA ILE A 493 -3.51 28.10 18.82
C ILE A 493 -3.12 27.23 17.61
N LEU A 494 -3.64 27.55 16.42
CA LEU A 494 -3.30 26.83 15.20
C LEU A 494 -1.81 26.93 14.88
N GLY A 495 -1.22 28.11 15.06
CA GLY A 495 0.21 28.35 14.88
C GLY A 495 1.09 27.52 15.82
N LEU A 496 0.70 27.44 17.09
CA LEU A 496 1.35 26.58 18.09
C LEU A 496 1.25 25.10 17.69
N MET A 497 0.07 24.63 17.30
CA MET A 497 -0.16 23.25 16.90
C MET A 497 0.66 22.85 15.68
N MET A 498 0.72 23.72 14.66
CA MET A 498 1.49 23.46 13.44
C MET A 498 3.00 23.34 13.70
N CYS A 499 3.54 24.03 14.70
CA CYS A 499 4.98 24.04 14.97
C CYS A 499 5.40 23.09 16.10
N PHE A 500 4.45 22.43 16.77
CA PHE A 500 4.70 21.62 17.96
C PHE A 500 5.54 20.36 17.66
N ASP A 501 5.20 19.64 16.59
CA ASP A 501 5.80 18.34 16.26
C ASP A 501 6.22 18.20 14.79
N LEU A 502 6.33 19.31 14.06
CA LEU A 502 7.00 19.40 12.75
C LEU A 502 6.53 18.37 11.71
N GLY A 503 5.21 18.20 11.59
CA GLY A 503 4.57 17.18 10.73
C GLY A 503 4.06 15.96 11.49
N GLY A 504 4.20 15.96 12.81
CA GLY A 504 3.65 14.94 13.71
C GLY A 504 2.12 15.02 13.91
N PRO A 505 1.57 14.25 14.86
CA PRO A 505 0.13 14.15 15.09
C PRO A 505 -0.59 15.48 15.37
N VAL A 506 -0.01 16.41 16.15
CA VAL A 506 -0.63 17.68 16.53
C VAL A 506 -0.73 18.61 15.32
N ASN A 507 0.36 18.72 14.55
CA ASN A 507 0.38 19.41 13.27
C ASN A 507 -0.67 18.83 12.31
N LYS A 508 -0.70 17.50 12.15
CA LYS A 508 -1.68 16.83 11.28
C LYS A 508 -3.12 17.04 11.71
N VAL A 509 -3.40 17.17 13.02
CA VAL A 509 -4.74 17.49 13.52
C VAL A 509 -5.13 18.92 13.14
N ALA A 510 -4.24 19.90 13.33
CA ALA A 510 -4.51 21.28 12.91
C ALA A 510 -4.70 21.38 11.38
N TYR A 511 -3.87 20.69 10.62
CA TYR A 511 -3.98 20.61 9.16
C TYR A 511 -5.27 19.93 8.70
N ALA A 512 -5.63 18.79 9.30
CA ALA A 512 -6.89 18.09 9.00
C ALA A 512 -8.11 18.97 9.30
N PHE A 513 -8.10 19.68 10.43
CA PHE A 513 -9.16 20.61 10.79
C PHE A 513 -9.32 21.72 9.75
N ALA A 514 -8.21 22.37 9.36
CA ALA A 514 -8.23 23.44 8.37
C ALA A 514 -8.67 22.97 6.98
N THR A 515 -8.07 21.88 6.50
CA THR A 515 -8.36 21.34 5.17
C THR A 515 -9.78 20.79 5.06
N ALA A 516 -10.27 20.11 6.09
CA ALA A 516 -11.63 19.60 6.09
C ALA A 516 -12.68 20.73 6.19
N GLY A 517 -12.33 21.84 6.85
CA GLY A 517 -13.15 23.05 6.87
C GLY A 517 -13.34 23.69 5.49
N LEU A 518 -12.36 23.58 4.58
CA LEU A 518 -12.43 24.17 3.25
C LEU A 518 -13.64 23.70 2.43
N ALA A 519 -14.14 22.48 2.66
CA ALA A 519 -15.34 21.98 1.98
C ALA A 519 -16.60 22.81 2.29
N SER A 520 -16.60 23.57 3.39
CA SER A 520 -17.68 24.47 3.80
C SER A 520 -17.38 25.96 3.56
N ALA A 521 -16.26 26.26 2.91
CA ALA A 521 -15.81 27.61 2.65
C ALA A 521 -16.60 28.26 1.51
N SER A 522 -16.99 29.51 1.68
CA SER A 522 -17.70 30.29 0.67
C SER A 522 -17.44 31.77 0.89
N ALA A 523 -17.92 32.63 -0.02
CA ALA A 523 -17.85 34.08 0.18
C ALA A 523 -18.60 34.51 1.46
N ASP A 524 -19.72 33.85 1.76
CA ASP A 524 -20.54 34.13 2.94
C ASP A 524 -20.01 33.47 4.23
N ASN A 525 -19.14 32.46 4.10
CA ASN A 525 -18.45 31.80 5.20
C ASN A 525 -16.92 31.79 4.96
N PRO A 526 -16.23 32.92 5.19
CA PRO A 526 -14.80 33.04 4.91
C PRO A 526 -13.91 32.45 6.01
N ALA A 527 -14.46 32.10 7.18
CA ALA A 527 -13.67 31.61 8.32
C ALA A 527 -12.79 30.39 8.01
N PRO A 528 -13.24 29.38 7.22
CA PRO A 528 -12.38 28.29 6.81
C PRO A 528 -11.15 28.73 5.98
N TYR A 529 -11.29 29.75 5.12
CA TYR A 529 -10.15 30.29 4.36
C TYR A 529 -9.12 30.96 5.27
N LEU A 530 -9.58 31.67 6.31
CA LEU A 530 -8.72 32.29 7.33
C LEU A 530 -7.93 31.24 8.13
N ILE A 531 -8.64 30.19 8.57
CA ILE A 531 -8.06 29.05 9.29
C ILE A 531 -7.00 28.36 8.42
N MET A 532 -7.29 28.12 7.14
CA MET A 532 -6.36 27.49 6.22
C MET A 532 -5.11 28.35 6.01
N ALA A 533 -5.25 29.66 5.83
CA ALA A 533 -4.12 30.56 5.68
C ALA A 533 -3.21 30.55 6.92
N ALA A 534 -3.78 30.63 8.13
CA ALA A 534 -3.01 30.58 9.36
C ALA A 534 -2.25 29.26 9.51
N VAL A 535 -2.90 28.13 9.23
CA VAL A 535 -2.27 26.80 9.27
C VAL A 535 -1.13 26.68 8.25
N MET A 536 -1.37 27.08 6.99
CA MET A 536 -0.36 27.01 5.95
C MET A 536 0.83 27.93 6.25
N CYS A 537 0.56 29.19 6.58
CA CYS A 537 1.59 30.18 6.87
C CYS A 537 2.46 29.76 8.07
N SER A 538 1.83 29.30 9.16
CA SER A 538 2.57 28.87 10.36
C SER A 538 3.40 27.61 10.14
N GLY A 539 2.93 26.63 9.38
CA GLY A 539 3.71 25.41 9.13
C GLY A 539 4.93 25.60 8.22
N MET A 540 5.00 26.71 7.48
CA MET A 540 6.19 27.10 6.71
C MET A 540 7.32 27.65 7.61
N VAL A 541 6.98 28.15 8.81
CA VAL A 541 7.92 28.86 9.70
C VAL A 541 9.10 28.00 10.16
N PRO A 542 8.92 26.76 10.67
CA PRO A 542 10.03 25.99 11.23
C PRO A 542 11.20 25.75 10.24
N PRO A 543 10.99 25.22 9.02
CA PRO A 543 12.08 25.00 8.06
C PRO A 543 12.71 26.31 7.59
N LEU A 544 11.92 27.37 7.33
CA LEU A 544 12.46 28.67 6.93
C LEU A 544 13.30 29.31 8.05
N ALA A 545 12.88 29.16 9.31
CA ALA A 545 13.62 29.66 10.45
C ALA A 545 14.94 28.91 10.63
N MET A 546 14.96 27.59 10.45
CA MET A 546 16.19 26.79 10.53
C MET A 546 17.15 27.15 9.39
N ALA A 547 16.62 27.31 8.18
CA ALA A 547 17.38 27.78 7.02
C ALA A 547 18.03 29.14 7.29
N LEU A 548 17.26 30.11 7.79
CA LEU A 548 17.75 31.44 8.13
C LEU A 548 18.79 31.41 9.24
N ALA A 549 18.55 30.64 10.31
CA ALA A 549 19.45 30.54 11.45
C ALA A 549 20.80 29.90 11.07
N SER A 550 20.79 28.79 10.32
CA SER A 550 21.98 27.99 10.03
C SER A 550 22.78 28.48 8.83
N THR A 551 22.14 29.12 7.84
CA THR A 551 22.82 29.58 6.61
C THR A 551 23.18 31.06 6.61
N VAL A 552 22.43 31.91 7.34
CA VAL A 552 22.61 33.37 7.30
C VAL A 552 23.04 33.93 8.66
N LEU A 553 22.30 33.67 9.74
CA LEU A 553 22.46 34.40 11.00
C LEU A 553 23.69 33.98 11.83
N ASP A 554 23.86 32.68 12.09
CA ASP A 554 24.92 32.21 13.02
C ASP A 554 25.53 30.88 12.57
N ARG A 555 26.07 30.86 11.34
CA ARG A 555 26.63 29.67 10.69
C ARG A 555 27.54 28.87 11.64
N ARG A 556 28.43 29.55 12.37
CA ARG A 556 29.48 28.94 13.22
C ARG A 556 28.96 27.93 14.25
N ARG A 557 27.70 28.04 14.64
CA ARG A 557 27.10 27.22 15.71
C ARG A 557 26.25 26.06 15.22
N PHE A 558 26.09 25.97 13.91
CA PHE A 558 25.51 24.84 13.24
C PHE A 558 26.63 24.01 12.64
N THR A 559 26.50 22.70 12.79
CA THR A 559 27.36 21.70 12.17
C THR A 559 27.29 21.79 10.64
N THR A 560 28.26 21.21 9.94
CA THR A 560 28.25 21.17 8.47
C THR A 560 26.97 20.53 7.93
N VAL A 561 26.53 19.43 8.54
CA VAL A 561 25.28 18.73 8.20
C VAL A 561 24.05 19.61 8.44
N GLU A 562 23.97 20.32 9.57
CA GLU A 562 22.87 21.28 9.83
C GLU A 562 22.85 22.44 8.82
N ARG A 563 24.02 22.89 8.33
CA ARG A 563 24.07 23.94 7.31
C ARG A 563 23.61 23.44 5.94
N GLU A 564 24.02 22.24 5.54
CA GLU A 564 23.57 21.60 4.30
C GLU A 564 22.06 21.35 4.31
N ASN A 565 21.55 20.81 5.42
CA ASN A 565 20.10 20.68 5.63
C ASN A 565 19.40 22.04 5.60
N GLY A 566 20.06 23.11 6.08
CA GLY A 566 19.55 24.47 6.07
C GLY A 566 19.36 25.04 4.65
N VAL A 567 20.24 24.69 3.72
CA VAL A 567 20.10 25.08 2.32
C VAL A 567 18.85 24.44 1.71
N ALA A 568 18.64 23.14 1.94
CA ALA A 568 17.44 22.44 1.48
C ALA A 568 16.15 22.95 2.16
N ALA A 569 16.24 23.33 3.44
CA ALA A 569 15.10 23.80 4.22
C ALA A 569 14.47 25.11 3.70
N TRP A 570 15.20 25.95 2.94
CA TRP A 570 14.62 27.10 2.26
C TRP A 570 13.49 26.71 1.30
N LEU A 571 13.76 25.75 0.41
CA LEU A 571 12.80 25.30 -0.59
C LEU A 571 11.66 24.51 0.07
N LEU A 572 11.98 23.61 1.01
CA LEU A 572 10.99 22.83 1.73
C LEU A 572 10.02 23.74 2.50
N GLY A 573 10.55 24.75 3.21
CA GLY A 573 9.73 25.72 3.92
C GLY A 573 8.91 26.60 3.00
N ALA A 574 9.47 27.05 1.87
CA ALA A 574 8.73 27.80 0.86
C ALA A 574 7.56 26.99 0.27
N SER A 575 7.70 25.66 0.21
CA SER A 575 6.66 24.73 -0.27
C SER A 575 5.68 24.26 0.81
N PHE A 576 5.72 24.79 2.04
CA PHE A 576 4.91 24.32 3.17
C PHE A 576 5.17 22.83 3.53
N ILE A 577 6.44 22.44 3.51
CA ILE A 577 6.93 21.14 3.98
C ILE A 577 7.64 21.35 5.32
N SER A 578 6.88 21.22 6.41
CA SER A 578 7.35 21.45 7.78
C SER A 578 8.49 20.51 8.22
N GLU A 579 8.58 19.36 7.56
CA GLU A 579 9.54 18.28 7.80
C GLU A 579 10.99 18.70 7.55
N GLY A 580 11.22 19.77 6.78
CA GLY A 580 12.57 20.34 6.59
C GLY A 580 13.25 20.78 7.89
N ALA A 581 12.50 20.95 8.98
CA ALA A 581 13.03 21.26 10.31
C ALA A 581 13.36 20.02 11.17
N ILE A 582 12.92 18.82 10.78
CA ILE A 582 13.12 17.57 11.56
C ILE A 582 14.59 17.30 11.85
N PRO A 583 15.55 17.41 10.90
CA PRO A 583 16.96 17.14 11.18
C PRO A 583 17.53 18.03 12.30
N PHE A 584 17.05 19.28 12.40
CA PHE A 584 17.46 20.23 13.43
C PHE A 584 16.81 19.91 14.78
N ALA A 585 15.52 19.59 14.79
CA ALA A 585 14.81 19.23 16.00
C ALA A 585 15.25 17.87 16.57
N ALA A 586 15.66 16.93 15.73
CA ALA A 586 16.26 15.67 16.16
C ALA A 586 17.60 15.90 16.87
N ALA A 587 18.39 16.87 16.39
CA ALA A 587 19.67 17.23 16.99
C ALA A 587 19.52 18.08 18.28
N ASP A 588 18.54 19.00 18.32
CA ASP A 588 18.36 19.96 19.42
C ASP A 588 16.87 20.29 19.71
N PRO A 589 16.07 19.32 20.20
CA PRO A 589 14.61 19.45 20.28
C PRO A 589 14.17 20.54 21.25
N LEU A 590 14.87 20.68 22.38
CA LEU A 590 14.52 21.62 23.46
C LEU A 590 14.67 23.08 23.05
N ARG A 591 15.45 23.37 22.01
CA ARG A 591 15.65 24.74 21.50
C ARG A 591 14.87 24.98 20.23
N VAL A 592 14.84 24.01 19.31
CA VAL A 592 14.20 24.16 18.00
C VAL A 592 12.68 24.20 18.11
N ILE A 593 12.07 23.30 18.91
CA ILE A 593 10.60 23.21 18.99
C ILE A 593 9.99 24.45 19.67
N PRO A 594 10.42 24.90 20.87
CA PRO A 594 9.83 26.07 21.50
C PRO A 594 10.00 27.36 20.69
N ALA A 595 11.15 27.53 20.03
CA ALA A 595 11.39 28.68 19.14
C ALA A 595 10.48 28.64 17.91
N SER A 596 10.30 27.46 17.32
CA SER A 596 9.37 27.25 16.21
C SER A 596 7.93 27.55 16.62
N MET A 597 7.49 27.09 17.79
CA MET A 597 6.18 27.39 18.35
C MET A 597 5.97 28.90 18.57
N LEU A 598 6.98 29.61 19.07
CA LEU A 598 6.93 31.06 19.23
C LEU A 598 6.72 31.78 17.90
N GLY A 599 7.49 31.40 16.87
CA GLY A 599 7.32 31.95 15.51
C GLY A 599 5.96 31.59 14.90
N GLY A 600 5.54 30.34 15.04
CA GLY A 600 4.26 29.85 14.54
C GLY A 600 3.06 30.55 15.17
N ALA A 601 3.08 30.77 16.48
CA ALA A 601 2.07 31.51 17.23
C ALA A 601 1.94 32.96 16.71
N LEU A 602 3.08 33.64 16.50
CA LEU A 602 3.09 35.00 15.94
C LEU A 602 2.55 35.02 14.51
N THR A 603 3.00 34.10 13.65
CA THR A 603 2.52 34.00 12.27
C THR A 603 1.02 33.74 12.22
N GLY A 604 0.50 32.84 13.05
CA GLY A 604 -0.92 32.53 13.11
C GLY A 604 -1.74 33.74 13.59
N ALA A 605 -1.25 34.45 14.61
CA ALA A 605 -1.88 35.69 15.09
C ALA A 605 -1.94 36.77 14.00
N LEU A 606 -0.81 37.02 13.32
CA LEU A 606 -0.71 38.02 12.26
C LEU A 606 -1.52 37.65 11.02
N SER A 607 -1.54 36.37 10.63
CA SER A 607 -2.36 35.86 9.53
C SER A 607 -3.84 36.18 9.77
N MET A 608 -4.33 35.90 10.98
CA MET A 608 -5.70 36.21 11.37
C MET A 608 -5.94 37.73 11.50
N ALA A 609 -5.00 38.49 12.04
CA ALA A 609 -5.11 39.93 12.19
C ALA A 609 -5.16 40.67 10.84
N PHE A 610 -4.44 40.18 9.83
CA PHE A 610 -4.49 40.71 8.47
C PHE A 610 -5.60 40.10 7.62
N ALA A 611 -6.47 39.26 8.20
CA ALA A 611 -7.55 38.56 7.53
C ALA A 611 -7.09 37.81 6.27
N VAL A 612 -5.91 37.17 6.34
CA VAL A 612 -5.35 36.41 5.23
C VAL A 612 -6.19 35.18 4.99
N GLN A 613 -6.64 35.00 3.76
CA GLN A 613 -7.41 33.88 3.27
C GLN A 613 -6.56 33.03 2.34
N SER A 614 -6.72 31.70 2.44
CA SER A 614 -6.09 30.76 1.52
C SER A 614 -7.13 29.78 0.99
N LEU A 615 -7.33 29.83 -0.33
CA LEU A 615 -8.24 28.94 -1.05
C LEU A 615 -7.57 27.60 -1.35
N ALA A 616 -6.24 27.57 -1.32
CA ALA A 616 -5.45 26.37 -1.52
C ALA A 616 -4.95 25.83 -0.17
N PRO A 617 -5.05 24.51 0.06
CA PRO A 617 -4.59 23.89 1.30
C PRO A 617 -3.08 23.62 1.34
N HIS A 618 -2.40 23.66 0.18
CA HIS A 618 -1.02 23.24 0.05
C HIS A 618 -0.29 24.03 -1.05
N GLY A 619 1.05 23.98 -1.03
CA GLY A 619 1.91 24.63 -2.03
C GLY A 619 2.67 25.88 -1.54
N GLY A 620 2.41 26.32 -0.30
CA GLY A 620 3.16 27.40 0.35
C GLY A 620 3.16 28.71 -0.44
N ILE A 621 4.34 29.29 -0.64
CA ILE A 621 4.47 30.57 -1.38
C ILE A 621 4.20 30.41 -2.88
N PHE A 622 4.29 29.20 -3.42
CA PHE A 622 4.09 28.95 -4.86
C PHE A 622 2.63 29.04 -5.29
N VAL A 623 1.68 29.00 -4.34
CA VAL A 623 0.24 29.20 -4.58
C VAL A 623 -0.22 30.61 -4.21
N PHE A 624 0.66 31.61 -4.35
CA PHE A 624 0.38 33.00 -3.99
C PHE A 624 -0.89 33.59 -4.61
N PHE A 625 -1.28 33.11 -5.80
CA PHE A 625 -2.49 33.51 -6.51
C PHE A 625 -3.79 33.01 -5.85
N ALA A 626 -3.70 32.05 -4.93
CA ALA A 626 -4.81 31.56 -4.11
C ALA A 626 -4.82 32.16 -2.69
N ILE A 627 -4.03 33.21 -2.45
CA ILE A 627 -3.87 33.84 -1.14
C ILE A 627 -4.29 35.32 -1.23
N ASN A 628 -5.16 35.75 -0.32
CA ASN A 628 -5.65 37.13 -0.29
C ASN A 628 -5.84 37.66 1.15
N PRO A 629 -5.25 38.80 1.54
CA PRO A 629 -4.23 39.55 0.82
C PRO A 629 -2.84 38.88 0.92
N ILE A 630 -2.13 38.80 -0.20
CA ILE A 630 -0.77 38.25 -0.26
C ILE A 630 0.23 39.01 0.61
N TRP A 631 0.11 40.34 0.71
CA TRP A 631 1.04 41.13 1.51
C TRP A 631 0.96 40.76 3.00
N GLY A 632 -0.25 40.49 3.50
CA GLY A 632 -0.47 40.07 4.89
C GLY A 632 0.17 38.72 5.17
N PHE A 633 0.04 37.78 4.22
CA PHE A 633 0.68 36.48 4.28
C PHE A 633 2.21 36.58 4.36
N LEU A 634 2.82 37.39 3.49
CA LEU A 634 4.27 37.56 3.44
C LEU A 634 4.81 38.22 4.71
N ILE A 635 4.12 39.22 5.27
CA ILE A 635 4.51 39.87 6.52
C ILE A 635 4.41 38.87 7.69
N ALA A 636 3.30 38.14 7.81
CA ALA A 636 3.10 37.15 8.86
C ALA A 636 4.16 36.04 8.81
N LEU A 637 4.48 35.54 7.61
CA LEU A 637 5.50 34.53 7.38
C LEU A 637 6.90 35.02 7.75
N ALA A 638 7.27 36.22 7.26
CA ALA A 638 8.58 36.82 7.54
C ALA A 638 8.77 37.09 9.03
N ALA A 639 7.74 37.64 9.70
CA ALA A 639 7.79 37.93 11.13
C ALA A 639 8.04 36.67 11.98
N GLY A 640 7.27 35.61 11.77
CA GLY A 640 7.45 34.37 12.52
C GLY A 640 8.78 33.66 12.20
N THR A 641 9.20 33.69 10.93
CA THR A 641 10.50 33.13 10.50
C THR A 641 11.66 33.83 11.21
N ILE A 642 11.65 35.17 11.23
CA ILE A 642 12.69 35.97 11.89
C ILE A 642 12.68 35.72 13.40
N VAL A 643 11.50 35.75 14.03
CA VAL A 643 11.39 35.54 15.49
C VAL A 643 11.86 34.15 15.88
N SER A 644 11.45 33.10 15.16
CA SER A 644 11.90 31.72 15.43
C SER A 644 13.40 31.57 15.22
N ALA A 645 13.96 32.13 14.15
CA ALA A 645 15.39 32.05 13.86
C ALA A 645 16.24 32.77 14.94
N LEU A 646 15.83 33.99 15.32
CA LEU A 646 16.48 34.74 16.40
C LEU A 646 16.37 34.00 17.75
N ALA A 647 15.21 33.40 18.04
CA ALA A 647 15.00 32.63 19.26
C ALA A 647 15.91 31.39 19.31
N VAL A 648 16.04 30.62 18.23
CA VAL A 648 16.98 29.47 18.19
C VAL A 648 18.42 29.92 18.35
N VAL A 649 18.83 30.99 17.64
CA VAL A 649 20.20 31.52 17.77
C VAL A 649 20.46 31.98 19.21
N ALA A 650 19.53 32.70 19.83
CA ALA A 650 19.64 33.13 21.22
C ALA A 650 19.70 31.96 22.20
N LEU A 651 18.82 30.95 22.05
CA LEU A 651 18.83 29.75 22.91
C LEU A 651 20.14 28.96 22.78
N LYS A 652 20.71 28.88 21.57
CA LYS A 652 22.06 28.32 21.35
C LYS A 652 23.19 29.25 21.87
N ARG A 653 22.95 30.55 22.12
CA ARG A 653 23.90 31.54 22.72
C ARG A 653 24.03 31.41 24.22
N PHE A 654 22.92 31.22 24.92
CA PHE A 654 22.91 31.33 26.38
C PHE A 654 23.04 29.99 27.11
N VAL A 655 22.87 28.86 26.43
CA VAL A 655 23.02 27.53 27.03
C VAL A 655 24.17 26.82 26.32
N GLY A 656 25.31 26.70 27.00
CA GLY A 656 26.60 26.29 26.43
C GLY A 656 26.57 25.06 25.51
N ALA A 657 27.47 25.05 24.53
CA ALA A 657 27.69 23.90 23.67
C ALA A 657 28.06 22.68 24.53
N LYS A 658 27.28 21.61 24.47
CA LYS A 658 27.80 20.29 24.83
C LYS A 658 28.81 19.96 23.74
N THR A 659 30.10 20.08 24.05
CA THR A 659 31.18 19.61 23.19
C THR A 659 30.89 18.16 22.80
N PRO A 660 30.76 17.81 21.51
CA PRO A 660 30.77 16.42 21.10
C PRO A 660 32.15 15.86 21.41
N ALA A 661 32.23 14.84 22.26
CA ALA A 661 33.46 14.10 22.52
C ALA A 661 33.78 13.21 21.31
N ALA A 662 34.32 13.79 20.22
CA ALA A 662 34.84 13.04 19.08
C ALA A 662 35.70 13.92 18.14
N GLU A 663 36.73 14.60 18.65
CA GLU A 663 37.78 15.17 17.78
C GLU A 663 39.12 15.33 18.54
N ALA A 664 39.46 14.31 19.33
CA ALA A 664 40.77 14.16 19.95
C ALA A 664 41.44 12.86 19.47
N VAL A 665 41.48 12.64 18.15
CA VAL A 665 42.41 11.69 17.51
C VAL A 665 42.80 12.24 16.15
N ALA A 666 43.72 13.21 16.16
CA ALA A 666 44.66 13.50 15.06
C ALA A 666 45.65 14.54 15.60
N ALA A 667 46.62 14.05 16.36
CA ALA A 667 47.91 14.72 16.53
C ALA A 667 48.85 14.24 15.41
#